data_AF-A0A0G4IFC0-F1
#
_entry.id   AF-A0A0G4IFC0-F1
#
_cell.length_a   1.000
_cell.length_b   1.000
_cell.length_c   1.000
_cell.angle_alpha   90.00
_cell.angle_beta   90.00
_cell.angle_gamma   90.00
#
_symmetry.space_group_name_H-M   'P 1'
#
loop_
_entity.id
_entity.type
_entity.pdbx_description
1 polymer ?
#
loop_
_entity_poly.entity_id
_entity_poly.type
_entity_poly.pdbx_seq_one_letter_code
_entity_poly.pdbx_strand_id
1 'polypeptide(L)'
;MGCASSAAQRVIIEGPKMLDDLVHACAGSALGKGDEVATTVYSGIYRRVSVENAWHQGKIQRDEKDTSKLQWVNQAGVQWSLTVDESNNRLCTSTDCPYNPTGTDDSKHFELLKTDEEEGFTFQGDRMIRVKAFEWTQIPEQTVGLRIVSLNICPLAGVYQREPVENGWHTVEVHPGGGEFEFEWVTSAGPRWTLALDWEGSENNFFKVAQRDKEQHEGEHFRIEADGKGGASALVRHGERYTWQEDLPVIKESPAGRFFKGKEPPTRKVMLAVNTFKTAFDALVEGRGTPGGPDYASILQTLENYWSTVGPAGTREAYGYYSANGVHLGIPVCYYSLRMMTDTCRLHVEGLPPIPSGVSRDGGPRKLKLGIVVVRELKGIMPATEGDRDANKGSPVTRTAHPAVLPSGEGGLPLVFAESLPVFQEYLKAVSNGTIELLPEVVVVDGPFEGVVREGNGCGMKDAGSVAKELPKTFRQTTDFAWVLYPDFRPSWENRNGKEWVTGGMGVNWNGGPMFISDDLWVVRKPSHLGQGEWTSLERQAYIPQWLQHEFMHHLQLRAYKECGLEGEKNHEWFDRSWWEKFPDFEGGNEPDYYHEGMFKRIRKAEGEPMWQRLTYGNPPLTASALKSLIEGGAFAGYYEAYIGCKIQNDWHRVTLETVSSSEMKWKNKAGMAWKITITQSEKNGEAELMCHSSYGTHIITPRLDDTGRKVTGVLFRNEFYKKVGVNLKDFAELALAFSFFIQVF
;
A
#
# COMPACT_ATOMS: atom_id res chain seq x y z
N MET A 1 58.52 24.26 -11.97
CA MET A 1 58.94 25.60 -12.46
C MET A 1 57.65 26.41 -12.61
N GLY A 2 57.28 27.22 -11.61
CA GLY A 2 57.44 28.69 -11.59
C GLY A 2 56.14 29.35 -12.11
N CYS A 3 55.24 29.80 -11.24
CA CYS A 3 55.11 31.15 -10.64
C CYS A 3 54.69 32.30 -11.59
N ALA A 4 53.63 33.01 -11.16
CA ALA A 4 53.34 34.46 -11.32
C ALA A 4 53.06 34.99 -12.76
N SER A 5 52.28 36.06 -13.04
CA SER A 5 51.41 36.98 -12.29
C SER A 5 50.77 37.99 -13.29
N SER A 6 49.64 38.60 -12.89
CA SER A 6 49.23 40.01 -13.10
C SER A 6 48.65 40.58 -14.42
N ALA A 7 47.72 41.53 -14.19
CA ALA A 7 47.19 42.67 -14.99
C ALA A 7 46.12 42.35 -16.07
N ALA A 8 44.86 42.83 -16.06
CA ALA A 8 44.20 44.14 -15.80
C ALA A 8 44.02 45.04 -17.06
N GLN A 9 42.77 45.19 -17.53
CA GLN A 9 42.16 46.34 -18.27
C GLN A 9 40.65 46.04 -18.48
N ARG A 10 39.66 46.66 -17.80
CA ARG A 10 39.03 48.01 -17.98
C ARG A 10 38.48 48.19 -19.42
N VAL A 11 37.18 48.42 -19.68
CA VAL A 11 36.48 49.72 -19.58
C VAL A 11 34.99 49.61 -20.06
N ILE A 12 34.06 50.20 -19.27
CA ILE A 12 32.77 50.90 -19.55
C ILE A 12 31.57 50.16 -20.18
N ILE A 13 30.37 50.31 -19.58
CA ILE A 13 29.16 50.94 -20.17
C ILE A 13 28.21 51.42 -19.04
N GLU A 14 27.49 52.47 -19.41
CA GLU A 14 26.67 53.48 -18.72
C GLU A 14 25.47 52.99 -17.87
N GLY A 15 25.10 53.80 -16.87
CA GLY A 15 23.72 53.87 -16.34
C GLY A 15 22.92 54.99 -17.05
N PRO A 16 21.76 55.47 -16.55
CA PRO A 16 21.02 55.08 -15.34
C PRO A 16 19.50 54.89 -15.59
N LYS A 17 18.75 54.45 -14.57
CA LYS A 17 17.53 55.14 -14.10
C LYS A 17 17.01 54.57 -12.78
N MET A 18 16.81 55.49 -11.83
CA MET A 18 16.05 55.32 -10.58
C MET A 18 14.57 55.09 -10.88
N LEU A 19 13.93 54.27 -10.04
CA LEU A 19 12.67 54.60 -9.39
C LEU A 19 12.70 53.96 -8.00
N ASP A 20 12.58 54.78 -6.96
CA ASP A 20 12.38 54.36 -5.57
C ASP A 20 10.98 53.74 -5.40
N ASP A 21 10.83 52.78 -4.49
CA ASP A 21 9.95 53.00 -3.34
C ASP A 21 10.19 51.97 -2.22
N LEU A 22 10.03 52.49 -1.00
CA LEU A 22 10.40 51.94 0.29
C LEU A 22 9.63 50.67 0.66
N VAL A 23 10.35 49.67 1.22
CA VAL A 23 9.84 48.84 2.30
C VAL A 23 10.89 48.80 3.40
N HIS A 24 10.48 49.24 4.60
CA HIS A 24 11.30 49.33 5.79
C HIS A 24 11.87 47.98 6.23
N ALA A 25 13.14 48.04 6.63
CA ALA A 25 13.88 46.99 7.30
C ALA A 25 13.35 46.76 8.73
N CYS A 26 13.14 45.49 9.10
CA CYS A 26 13.38 45.02 10.45
C CYS A 26 14.68 44.22 10.42
N ALA A 27 15.73 44.83 10.96
CA ALA A 27 17.06 44.26 11.06
C ALA A 27 17.08 43.11 12.06
N GLY A 28 17.68 41.99 11.66
CA GLY A 28 18.03 40.90 12.57
C GLY A 28 19.07 41.36 13.59
N SER A 29 18.77 41.11 14.86
CA SER A 29 19.76 41.12 15.94
C SER A 29 19.98 39.70 16.42
N ALA A 30 21.23 39.28 16.45
CA ALA A 30 21.65 37.98 16.97
C ALA A 30 21.30 37.85 18.46
N LEU A 31 20.55 36.83 18.82
CA LEU A 31 20.28 36.42 20.21
C LEU A 31 20.78 35.00 20.42
N GLY A 32 21.54 34.82 21.51
CA GLY A 32 22.14 33.55 21.90
C GLY A 32 21.41 32.93 23.08
N LYS A 33 21.34 31.59 23.12
CA LYS A 33 21.17 30.69 24.28
C LYS A 33 20.20 31.13 25.42
N GLY A 34 19.20 31.95 25.12
CA GLY A 34 18.11 32.35 26.03
C GLY A 34 16.72 31.87 25.61
N ASP A 35 16.59 31.25 24.43
CA ASP A 35 15.30 30.98 23.76
C ASP A 35 14.47 29.83 24.37
N GLU A 36 15.03 29.06 25.30
CA GLU A 36 14.34 27.91 25.87
C GLU A 36 13.26 28.31 26.90
N VAL A 37 13.39 29.50 27.51
CA VAL A 37 12.50 29.96 28.60
C VAL A 37 11.37 30.86 28.11
N ALA A 38 11.58 31.70 27.08
CA ALA A 38 10.61 32.69 26.62
C ALA A 38 9.41 32.09 25.84
N THR A 39 9.59 30.92 25.21
CA THR A 39 8.61 30.29 24.32
C THR A 39 7.53 29.45 25.04
N THR A 40 7.77 29.07 26.30
CA THR A 40 6.81 28.36 27.17
C THR A 40 5.58 29.21 27.52
N VAL A 41 5.71 30.54 27.44
CA VAL A 41 4.72 31.49 27.94
C VAL A 41 3.47 31.55 27.06
N TYR A 42 3.55 31.19 25.78
CA TYR A 42 2.46 31.33 24.81
C TYR A 42 1.77 30.03 24.43
N SER A 43 2.38 28.89 24.74
CA SER A 43 1.81 27.58 24.43
C SER A 43 0.57 27.30 25.28
N GLY A 44 -0.47 26.79 24.64
CA GLY A 44 -1.69 26.42 25.34
C GLY A 44 -2.90 26.30 24.45
N ILE A 45 -4.05 26.08 25.08
CA ILE A 45 -5.34 25.96 24.42
C ILE A 45 -6.12 27.25 24.60
N TYR A 46 -6.72 27.71 23.51
CA TYR A 46 -7.46 28.95 23.47
C TYR A 46 -8.85 28.71 22.92
N ARG A 47 -9.81 29.46 23.47
CA ARG A 47 -11.16 29.53 22.93
C ARG A 47 -11.63 30.97 22.87
N ARG A 48 -12.49 31.27 21.90
CA ARG A 48 -13.21 32.55 21.88
C ARG A 48 -14.17 32.62 23.06
N VAL A 49 -14.35 33.81 23.64
CA VAL A 49 -15.35 34.05 24.71
C VAL A 49 -16.75 33.59 24.27
N SER A 50 -17.09 33.81 23.00
CA SER A 50 -18.31 33.31 22.35
C SER A 50 -17.95 32.37 21.19
N VAL A 51 -17.99 31.06 21.45
CA VAL A 51 -17.68 30.03 20.44
C VAL A 51 -18.86 29.85 19.49
N GLU A 52 -18.66 30.21 18.22
CA GLU A 52 -19.69 30.02 17.16
C GLU A 52 -19.38 28.87 16.18
N ASN A 53 -18.11 28.46 16.04
CA ASN A 53 -17.67 27.45 15.07
C ASN A 53 -16.29 26.87 15.46
N ALA A 54 -15.83 25.86 14.71
CA ALA A 54 -14.57 25.15 14.96
C ALA A 54 -13.28 25.98 14.73
N TRP A 55 -13.36 27.21 14.22
CA TRP A 55 -12.21 28.12 14.14
C TRP A 55 -11.96 28.87 15.45
N HIS A 56 -13.00 28.98 16.29
CA HIS A 56 -12.98 29.71 17.56
C HIS A 56 -12.38 28.90 18.72
N GLN A 57 -11.81 27.74 18.44
CA GLN A 57 -11.17 26.85 19.39
C GLN A 57 -9.89 26.33 18.75
N GLY A 58 -8.77 26.36 19.47
CA GLY A 58 -7.49 25.94 18.93
C GLY A 58 -6.36 25.98 19.93
N LYS A 59 -5.14 25.73 19.45
CA LYS A 59 -3.91 25.67 20.24
C LYS A 59 -2.83 26.53 19.62
N ILE A 60 -1.98 27.09 20.48
CA ILE A 60 -0.66 27.57 20.09
C ILE A 60 0.35 26.53 20.56
N GLN A 61 1.18 26.05 19.63
CA GLN A 61 2.26 25.10 19.86
C GLN A 61 3.53 25.54 19.12
N ARG A 62 4.65 24.85 19.29
CA ARG A 62 5.84 25.08 18.44
C ARG A 62 5.60 24.57 17.02
N ASP A 63 6.16 25.26 16.04
CA ASP A 63 6.13 24.79 14.66
C ASP A 63 7.01 23.53 14.51
N GLU A 64 6.47 22.52 13.82
CA GLU A 64 7.11 21.21 13.68
C GLU A 64 8.37 21.25 12.79
N LYS A 65 8.43 22.19 11.85
CA LYS A 65 9.52 22.35 10.89
C LYS A 65 10.57 23.34 11.38
N ASP A 66 10.18 24.26 12.25
CA ASP A 66 11.03 25.31 12.78
C ASP A 66 10.69 25.59 14.26
N THR A 67 11.36 24.89 15.18
CA THR A 67 11.09 24.99 16.63
C THR A 67 11.37 26.37 17.23
N SER A 68 11.93 27.30 16.46
CA SER A 68 12.07 28.71 16.84
C SER A 68 10.79 29.53 16.62
N LYS A 69 9.81 28.97 15.92
CA LYS A 69 8.50 29.58 15.64
C LYS A 69 7.38 28.88 16.41
N LEU A 70 6.27 29.60 16.53
CA LEU A 70 5.02 29.07 17.03
C LEU A 70 4.07 28.78 15.85
N GLN A 71 3.04 27.98 16.11
CA GLN A 71 2.00 27.65 15.15
C GLN A 71 0.64 27.69 15.87
N TRP A 72 -0.33 28.32 15.24
CA TRP A 72 -1.74 28.19 15.62
C TRP A 72 -2.36 27.03 14.86
N VAL A 73 -3.14 26.19 15.54
CA VAL A 73 -3.97 25.14 14.92
C VAL A 73 -5.37 25.19 15.53
N ASN A 74 -6.40 25.37 14.70
CA ASN A 74 -7.79 25.38 15.18
C ASN A 74 -8.45 24.00 15.06
N GLN A 75 -9.62 23.83 15.69
CA GLN A 75 -10.40 22.58 15.68
C GLN A 75 -10.92 22.20 14.28
N ALA A 76 -10.97 23.15 13.33
CA ALA A 76 -11.26 22.84 11.93
C ALA A 76 -10.04 22.27 11.17
N GLY A 77 -8.89 22.11 11.83
CA GLY A 77 -7.64 21.63 11.24
C GLY A 77 -6.89 22.69 10.42
N VAL A 78 -7.30 23.96 10.50
CA VAL A 78 -6.61 25.06 9.82
C VAL A 78 -5.50 25.58 10.72
N GLN A 79 -4.32 25.75 10.13
CA GLN A 79 -3.11 26.12 10.85
C GLN A 79 -2.28 27.17 10.12
N TRP A 80 -1.52 27.97 10.87
CA TRP A 80 -0.56 28.93 10.32
C TRP A 80 0.54 29.27 11.32
N SER A 81 1.66 29.74 10.78
CA SER A 81 2.87 30.06 11.54
C SER A 81 2.78 31.41 12.23
N LEU A 82 3.37 31.49 13.42
CA LEU A 82 3.41 32.64 14.32
C LEU A 82 4.86 32.96 14.70
N THR A 83 5.22 34.24 14.68
CA THR A 83 6.51 34.74 15.17
C THR A 83 6.30 35.63 16.38
N VAL A 84 7.10 35.46 17.44
CA VAL A 84 7.00 36.28 18.66
C VAL A 84 7.60 37.67 18.39
N ASP A 85 6.83 38.72 18.67
CA ASP A 85 7.30 40.11 18.70
C ASP A 85 7.11 40.65 20.13
N GLU A 86 8.09 40.35 20.97
CA GLU A 86 8.08 40.73 22.39
C GLU A 86 8.03 42.25 22.57
N SER A 87 8.65 43.01 21.66
CA SER A 87 8.74 44.46 21.74
C SER A 87 7.37 45.16 21.64
N ASN A 88 6.43 44.51 20.96
CA ASN A 88 5.06 44.99 20.78
C ASN A 88 4.01 44.10 21.46
N ASN A 89 4.44 43.13 22.29
CA ASN A 89 3.56 42.18 22.98
C ASN A 89 2.54 41.50 22.04
N ARG A 90 3.02 40.98 20.90
CA ARG A 90 2.17 40.36 19.88
C ARG A 90 2.79 39.10 19.27
N LEU A 91 1.96 38.26 18.66
CA LEU A 91 2.39 37.17 17.78
C LEU A 91 2.03 37.49 16.34
N CYS A 92 3.02 37.71 15.49
CA CYS A 92 2.84 38.05 14.09
C CYS A 92 2.48 36.81 13.26
N THR A 93 1.46 36.91 12.41
CA THR A 93 1.09 35.82 11.49
C THR A 93 1.98 35.81 10.25
N SER A 94 2.24 34.63 9.70
CA SER A 94 3.00 34.47 8.44
C SER A 94 2.07 34.41 7.22
N THR A 95 2.64 34.28 6.02
CA THR A 95 1.91 34.26 4.73
C THR A 95 0.99 33.05 4.55
N ASP A 96 1.14 32.02 5.39
CA ASP A 96 0.28 30.84 5.44
C ASP A 96 -1.02 31.08 6.23
N CYS A 97 -1.16 32.24 6.89
CA CYS A 97 -2.40 32.66 7.53
C CYS A 97 -3.44 33.05 6.48
N PRO A 98 -4.66 32.45 6.47
CA PRO A 98 -5.69 32.74 5.47
C PRO A 98 -6.21 34.19 5.56
N TYR A 99 -6.00 34.86 6.69
CA TYR A 99 -6.35 36.27 6.90
C TYR A 99 -5.23 37.24 6.52
N ASN A 100 -4.02 36.75 6.24
CA ASN A 100 -2.85 37.53 5.87
C ASN A 100 -2.05 36.87 4.72
N PRO A 101 -2.68 36.57 3.57
CA PRO A 101 -2.05 35.78 2.51
C PRO A 101 -0.82 36.45 1.87
N THR A 102 -0.70 37.77 1.99
CA THR A 102 0.46 38.53 1.49
C THR A 102 1.57 38.66 2.53
N GLY A 103 1.29 38.40 3.82
CA GLY A 103 2.22 38.62 4.93
C GLY A 103 2.57 40.09 5.19
N THR A 104 1.95 41.02 4.46
CA THR A 104 2.25 42.46 4.53
C THR A 104 1.28 43.25 5.39
N ASP A 105 0.15 42.65 5.80
CA ASP A 105 -0.83 43.32 6.64
C ASP A 105 -0.46 43.13 8.12
N ASP A 106 0.28 44.10 8.65
CA ASP A 106 0.74 44.11 10.05
C ASP A 106 -0.42 44.24 11.05
N SER A 107 -1.66 44.48 10.62
CA SER A 107 -2.85 44.40 11.50
C SER A 107 -3.30 42.97 11.80
N LYS A 108 -2.76 41.97 11.09
CA LYS A 108 -3.10 40.55 11.23
C LYS A 108 -2.15 39.86 12.20
N HIS A 109 -2.16 40.28 13.46
CA HIS A 109 -1.37 39.68 14.54
C HIS A 109 -2.25 39.33 15.74
N PHE A 110 -1.76 38.48 16.61
CA PHE A 110 -2.40 38.14 17.87
C PHE A 110 -1.92 39.15 18.90
N GLU A 111 -2.80 40.04 19.33
CA GLU A 111 -2.49 41.01 20.39
C GLU A 111 -2.65 40.32 21.74
N LEU A 112 -1.55 40.14 22.47
CA LEU A 112 -1.55 39.32 23.68
C LEU A 112 -2.24 40.05 24.84
N LEU A 113 -3.12 39.34 25.52
CA LEU A 113 -3.86 39.82 26.69
C LEU A 113 -3.33 39.09 27.93
N LYS A 114 -2.92 39.84 28.95
CA LYS A 114 -2.57 39.31 30.27
C LYS A 114 -3.04 40.27 31.35
N THR A 115 -4.03 39.85 32.13
CA THR A 115 -4.52 40.53 33.33
C THR A 115 -4.34 39.62 34.54
N ASP A 116 -4.63 40.13 35.74
CA ASP A 116 -4.62 39.31 36.96
C ASP A 116 -5.70 38.20 36.95
N GLU A 117 -6.68 38.30 36.05
CA GLU A 117 -7.84 37.40 35.97
C GLU A 117 -7.84 36.54 34.69
N GLU A 118 -7.20 36.98 33.60
CA GLU A 118 -7.30 36.34 32.28
C GLU A 118 -5.99 36.44 31.48
N GLU A 119 -5.59 35.33 30.86
CA GLU A 119 -4.55 35.29 29.82
C GLU A 119 -5.18 34.93 28.48
N GLY A 120 -4.66 35.43 27.36
CA GLY A 120 -5.26 35.21 26.04
C GLY A 120 -4.66 36.06 24.93
N PHE A 121 -5.42 36.25 23.86
CA PHE A 121 -5.10 37.19 22.79
C PHE A 121 -6.36 37.70 22.08
N THR A 122 -6.25 38.84 21.41
CA THR A 122 -7.23 39.31 20.43
C THR A 122 -6.72 39.02 19.03
N PHE A 123 -7.57 38.49 18.15
CA PHE A 123 -7.26 38.30 16.73
C PHE A 123 -8.50 38.56 15.88
N GLN A 124 -8.40 39.40 14.85
CA GLN A 124 -9.55 39.83 14.02
C GLN A 124 -10.72 40.44 14.82
N GLY A 125 -10.43 41.06 15.96
CA GLY A 125 -11.47 41.58 16.87
C GLY A 125 -12.11 40.51 17.77
N ASP A 126 -11.74 39.24 17.59
CA ASP A 126 -12.18 38.15 18.45
C ASP A 126 -11.27 38.00 19.66
N ARG A 127 -11.89 37.97 20.83
CA ARG A 127 -11.20 37.77 22.11
C ARG A 127 -11.08 36.28 22.40
N MET A 128 -9.85 35.78 22.34
CA MET A 128 -9.49 34.40 22.63
C MET A 128 -8.91 34.35 24.04
N ILE A 129 -9.54 33.61 24.93
CA ILE A 129 -9.04 33.36 26.28
C ILE A 129 -8.25 32.05 26.29
N ARG A 130 -7.08 32.07 26.93
CA ARG A 130 -6.31 30.87 27.22
C ARG A 130 -7.11 30.09 28.25
N VAL A 131 -7.61 28.94 27.81
CA VAL A 131 -8.33 28.01 28.69
C VAL A 131 -7.33 27.33 29.60
N LYS A 132 -6.16 26.95 29.06
CA LYS A 132 -5.08 26.30 29.81
C LYS A 132 -3.71 26.63 29.23
N ALA A 133 -2.76 26.94 30.11
CA ALA A 133 -1.34 26.95 29.78
C ALA A 133 -0.81 25.52 29.87
N PHE A 134 -0.36 24.97 28.75
CA PHE A 134 0.44 23.75 28.74
C PHE A 134 1.31 23.74 27.49
N GLU A 135 2.54 23.26 27.63
CA GLU A 135 3.38 22.96 26.47
C GLU A 135 3.06 21.57 25.96
N TRP A 136 2.81 21.45 24.66
CA TRP A 136 3.00 20.18 23.95
C TRP A 136 4.51 19.94 23.86
N THR A 137 5.15 19.65 24.99
CA THR A 137 6.59 19.41 24.99
C THR A 137 6.82 18.00 24.49
N GLN A 138 7.64 17.93 23.45
CA GLN A 138 8.29 16.71 23.00
C GLN A 138 8.92 16.02 24.22
N ILE A 139 8.69 14.71 24.41
CA ILE A 139 9.45 13.95 25.43
C ILE A 139 10.94 14.20 25.15
N PRO A 140 11.75 14.57 26.17
CA PRO A 140 13.13 14.96 25.95
C PRO A 140 13.92 13.92 25.15
N GLU A 141 14.54 14.44 24.09
CA GLU A 141 15.58 13.87 23.24
C GLU A 141 16.35 12.69 23.89
N GLN A 142 16.06 11.44 23.49
CA GLN A 142 17.00 10.34 23.77
C GLN A 142 18.03 10.24 22.66
N THR A 143 19.29 10.52 22.99
CA THR A 143 20.41 10.36 22.08
C THR A 143 20.63 8.87 21.79
N VAL A 144 20.22 8.42 20.61
CA VAL A 144 20.60 7.11 20.07
C VAL A 144 21.36 7.35 18.77
N GLY A 145 22.69 7.42 18.85
CA GLY A 145 23.58 7.47 17.68
C GLY A 145 23.48 8.71 16.79
N LEU A 146 24.30 9.73 17.09
CA LEU A 146 24.77 10.84 16.24
C LEU A 146 23.81 11.62 15.28
N ARG A 147 22.50 11.37 15.23
CA ARG A 147 21.50 12.29 14.64
C ARG A 147 20.15 12.23 15.36
N ILE A 148 19.55 13.40 15.51
CA ILE A 148 18.28 13.69 16.19
C ILE A 148 17.12 13.29 15.27
N VAL A 149 16.14 12.54 15.78
CA VAL A 149 14.87 12.23 15.08
C VAL A 149 13.71 12.64 15.99
N SER A 150 12.87 13.59 15.56
CA SER A 150 11.67 14.02 16.29
C SER A 150 10.57 12.96 16.19
N LEU A 151 10.16 12.39 17.33
CA LEU A 151 8.94 11.59 17.47
C LEU A 151 7.83 12.46 18.09
N ASN A 152 6.78 12.75 17.32
CA ASN A 152 5.55 13.38 17.83
C ASN A 152 4.79 12.36 18.69
N ILE A 153 5.16 12.23 19.96
CA ILE A 153 4.39 11.43 20.93
C ILE A 153 3.39 12.38 21.58
N CYS A 154 2.10 12.05 21.45
CA CYS A 154 1.07 12.69 22.26
C CYS A 154 1.44 12.51 23.75
N PRO A 155 1.54 13.58 24.56
CA PRO A 155 2.00 13.52 25.96
C PRO A 155 1.09 12.70 26.88
N LEU A 156 -0.10 12.31 26.39
CA LEU A 156 -1.05 11.48 27.11
C LEU A 156 -1.03 10.02 26.69
N ALA A 157 -0.47 9.69 25.53
CA ALA A 157 -0.49 8.33 25.03
C ALA A 157 0.46 7.45 25.86
N GLY A 158 -0.08 6.42 26.50
CA GLY A 158 0.70 5.59 27.41
C GLY A 158 -0.16 4.70 28.30
N VAL A 159 0.52 3.95 29.18
CA VAL A 159 -0.13 3.08 30.17
C VAL A 159 -0.11 3.77 31.52
N TYR A 160 -1.26 3.82 32.17
CA TYR A 160 -1.42 4.39 33.50
C TYR A 160 -2.03 3.34 34.44
N GLN A 161 -1.63 3.40 35.71
CA GLN A 161 -2.03 2.42 36.70
C GLN A 161 -2.41 3.10 38.02
N ARG A 162 -3.58 2.73 38.54
CA ARG A 162 -4.10 3.16 39.84
C ARG A 162 -3.59 2.19 40.92
N GLU A 163 -2.98 2.72 41.96
CA GLU A 163 -2.53 1.94 43.12
C GLU A 163 -3.52 2.08 44.30
N PRO A 164 -3.96 0.98 44.95
CA PRO A 164 -3.65 -0.42 44.62
C PRO A 164 -4.43 -0.94 43.40
N VAL A 165 -3.83 -1.92 42.72
CA VAL A 165 -4.33 -2.54 41.49
C VAL A 165 -5.23 -3.72 41.85
N GLU A 166 -6.50 -3.44 42.07
CA GLU A 166 -7.44 -4.48 42.52
C GLU A 166 -8.13 -5.24 41.37
N ASN A 167 -8.26 -4.65 40.18
CA ASN A 167 -8.94 -5.26 39.03
C ASN A 167 -8.53 -4.59 37.70
N GLY A 168 -9.07 -5.08 36.58
CA GLY A 168 -8.75 -4.58 35.23
C GLY A 168 -9.21 -3.14 34.91
N TRP A 169 -9.96 -2.48 35.79
CA TRP A 169 -10.29 -1.06 35.63
C TRP A 169 -9.17 -0.14 36.11
N HIS A 170 -8.22 -0.67 36.88
CA HIS A 170 -7.13 0.10 37.50
C HIS A 170 -5.88 0.19 36.63
N THR A 171 -5.90 -0.42 35.45
CA THR A 171 -4.86 -0.26 34.43
C THR A 171 -5.53 0.19 33.14
N VAL A 172 -5.05 1.31 32.60
CA VAL A 172 -5.66 1.99 31.46
C VAL A 172 -4.60 2.36 30.45
N GLU A 173 -4.93 2.14 29.17
CA GLU A 173 -4.18 2.62 28.02
C GLU A 173 -4.89 3.84 27.47
N VAL A 174 -4.12 4.88 27.17
CA VAL A 174 -4.63 6.06 26.48
C VAL A 174 -3.98 6.14 25.10
N HIS A 175 -4.78 6.29 24.05
CA HIS A 175 -4.32 6.41 22.66
C HIS A 175 -4.81 7.71 22.03
N PRO A 176 -4.18 8.21 20.96
CA PRO A 176 -4.80 9.22 20.10
C PRO A 176 -6.12 8.69 19.51
N GLY A 177 -7.16 9.52 19.54
CA GLY A 177 -8.48 9.24 18.98
C GLY A 177 -8.62 9.67 17.51
N GLY A 178 -9.85 9.60 16.99
CA GLY A 178 -10.15 9.95 15.59
C GLY A 178 -10.12 11.45 15.28
N GLY A 179 -10.36 12.30 16.28
CA GLY A 179 -10.21 13.76 16.18
C GLY A 179 -8.87 14.25 16.75
N GLU A 180 -8.40 15.41 16.27
CA GLU A 180 -7.13 16.03 16.70
C GLU A 180 -7.04 16.25 18.23
N PHE A 181 -8.19 16.43 18.89
CA PHE A 181 -8.30 16.64 20.34
C PHE A 181 -9.05 15.50 21.04
N GLU A 182 -9.09 14.33 20.42
CA GLU A 182 -9.71 13.14 20.99
C GLU A 182 -8.63 12.13 21.42
N PHE A 183 -8.91 11.41 22.50
CA PHE A 183 -8.11 10.30 22.98
C PHE A 183 -9.01 9.10 23.25
N GLU A 184 -8.53 7.89 23.06
CA GLU A 184 -9.25 6.67 23.43
C GLU A 184 -8.73 6.21 24.80
N TRP A 185 -9.61 6.19 25.79
CA TRP A 185 -9.36 5.59 27.10
C TRP A 185 -9.79 4.12 27.06
N VAL A 186 -8.83 3.22 27.24
CA VAL A 186 -9.05 1.78 27.16
C VAL A 186 -8.68 1.15 28.49
N THR A 187 -9.67 0.65 29.20
CA THR A 187 -9.41 -0.10 30.44
C THR A 187 -8.98 -1.53 30.12
N SER A 188 -8.10 -2.10 30.94
CA SER A 188 -7.72 -3.52 30.77
C SER A 188 -8.86 -4.51 31.02
N ALA A 189 -9.99 -4.05 31.58
CA ALA A 189 -11.24 -4.80 31.71
C ALA A 189 -12.06 -4.88 30.39
N GLY A 190 -11.68 -4.14 29.34
CA GLY A 190 -12.32 -4.17 28.02
C GLY A 190 -13.17 -2.94 27.65
N PRO A 191 -13.82 -2.23 28.58
CA PRO A 191 -14.48 -0.96 28.28
C PRO A 191 -13.53 0.07 27.69
N ARG A 192 -14.02 0.75 26.65
CA ARG A 192 -13.34 1.82 25.93
C ARG A 192 -14.28 2.99 25.72
N TRP A 193 -13.76 4.21 25.77
CA TRP A 193 -14.50 5.39 25.36
C TRP A 193 -13.55 6.50 24.95
N THR A 194 -14.09 7.43 24.18
CA THR A 194 -13.38 8.59 23.67
C THR A 194 -13.41 9.70 24.72
N LEU A 195 -12.25 10.24 25.02
CA LEU A 195 -12.04 11.48 25.74
C LEU A 195 -11.93 12.62 24.74
N ALA A 196 -12.72 13.67 24.91
CA ALA A 196 -12.60 14.92 24.19
C ALA A 196 -12.19 16.03 25.16
N LEU A 197 -11.48 17.03 24.66
CA LEU A 197 -11.09 18.19 25.47
C LEU A 197 -12.32 18.88 26.07
N ASP A 198 -12.27 19.18 27.37
CA ASP A 198 -13.36 19.90 28.04
C ASP A 198 -13.16 21.42 27.94
N TRP A 199 -13.69 22.01 26.88
CA TRP A 199 -13.59 23.45 26.60
C TRP A 199 -14.35 24.37 27.58
N GLU A 200 -15.22 23.81 28.42
CA GLU A 200 -16.09 24.54 29.34
C GLU A 200 -15.78 24.21 30.81
N GLY A 201 -14.90 23.24 31.07
CA GLY A 201 -14.57 22.77 32.40
C GLY A 201 -13.71 23.76 33.20
N SER A 202 -13.79 23.66 34.54
CA SER A 202 -12.86 24.35 35.44
C SER A 202 -11.41 23.93 35.18
N GLU A 203 -10.43 24.72 35.67
CA GLU A 203 -8.98 24.42 35.52
C GLU A 203 -8.61 22.97 35.88
N ASN A 204 -9.37 22.34 36.77
CA ASN A 204 -9.15 20.98 37.27
C ASN A 204 -9.64 19.85 36.34
N ASN A 205 -10.42 20.10 35.29
CA ASN A 205 -10.92 19.06 34.37
C ASN A 205 -10.36 19.31 32.96
N PHE A 206 -9.64 18.34 32.40
CA PHE A 206 -8.96 18.46 31.10
C PHE A 206 -9.73 17.76 29.98
N PHE A 207 -10.30 16.59 30.29
CA PHE A 207 -11.11 15.83 29.36
C PHE A 207 -12.46 15.47 29.94
N LYS A 208 -13.44 15.38 29.04
CA LYS A 208 -14.74 14.77 29.27
C LYS A 208 -14.94 13.66 28.24
N VAL A 209 -15.90 12.78 28.49
CA VAL A 209 -16.29 11.80 27.47
C VAL A 209 -16.85 12.52 26.24
N ALA A 210 -16.41 12.10 25.05
CA ALA A 210 -16.86 12.65 23.79
C ALA A 210 -18.36 12.38 23.60
N GLN A 211 -19.04 13.25 22.85
CA GLN A 211 -20.49 13.19 22.69
C GLN A 211 -21.01 11.83 22.19
N ARG A 212 -20.21 11.12 21.35
CA ARG A 212 -20.55 9.80 20.82
C ARG A 212 -20.63 8.68 21.87
N ASP A 213 -19.91 8.83 22.98
CA ASP A 213 -19.84 7.83 24.06
C ASP A 213 -20.60 8.30 25.32
N LYS A 214 -21.26 9.46 25.23
CA LYS A 214 -21.91 10.13 26.37
C LYS A 214 -23.03 9.30 26.97
N GLU A 215 -23.82 8.57 26.18
CA GLU A 215 -24.93 7.74 26.69
C GLU A 215 -24.48 6.65 27.68
N GLN A 216 -23.23 6.19 27.57
CA GLN A 216 -22.70 5.10 28.41
C GLN A 216 -21.83 5.60 29.57
N HIS A 217 -21.27 6.81 29.44
CA HIS A 217 -20.22 7.31 30.33
C HIS A 217 -20.38 8.80 30.67
N GLU A 218 -21.62 9.32 30.70
CA GLU A 218 -21.90 10.71 31.08
C GLU A 218 -21.40 11.03 32.51
N GLY A 219 -20.80 12.20 32.69
CA GLY A 219 -20.28 12.67 33.99
C GLY A 219 -18.85 12.24 34.32
N GLU A 220 -18.20 11.49 33.43
CA GLU A 220 -16.78 11.15 33.54
C GLU A 220 -15.90 12.35 33.19
N HIS A 221 -15.06 12.77 34.13
CA HIS A 221 -14.08 13.84 33.96
C HIS A 221 -12.68 13.37 34.34
N PHE A 222 -11.69 13.85 33.60
CA PHE A 222 -10.29 13.46 33.75
C PHE A 222 -9.43 14.69 33.98
N ARG A 223 -8.54 14.62 34.98
CA ARG A 223 -7.50 15.60 35.23
C ARG A 223 -6.15 15.03 34.84
N ILE A 224 -5.30 15.84 34.20
CA ILE A 224 -3.91 15.48 33.94
C ILE A 224 -3.05 16.07 35.04
N GLU A 225 -2.11 15.29 35.57
CA GLU A 225 -1.01 15.79 36.38
C GLU A 225 0.26 15.80 35.53
N ALA A 226 0.75 16.98 35.18
CA ALA A 226 1.95 17.12 34.36
C ALA A 226 3.20 16.72 35.16
N ASP A 227 4.20 16.16 34.48
CA ASP A 227 5.50 15.77 35.04
C ASP A 227 6.48 16.96 35.23
N GLY A 228 6.05 18.18 34.90
CA GLY A 228 6.88 19.39 34.90
C GLY A 228 7.80 19.52 33.68
N LYS A 229 7.78 18.55 32.75
CA LYS A 229 8.49 18.53 31.46
C LYS A 229 7.54 18.46 30.26
N GLY A 230 6.24 18.62 30.50
CA GLY A 230 5.18 18.60 29.48
C GLY A 230 4.58 17.24 29.16
N GLY A 231 5.04 16.17 29.81
CA GLY A 231 4.39 14.86 29.78
C GLY A 231 3.31 14.73 30.85
N ALA A 232 2.41 13.75 30.69
CA ALA A 232 1.49 13.37 31.76
C ALA A 232 2.19 12.39 32.73
N SER A 233 2.35 12.80 33.99
CA SER A 233 2.83 11.92 35.08
C SER A 233 1.71 11.06 35.67
N ALA A 234 0.47 11.56 35.63
CA ALA A 234 -0.71 10.82 36.06
C ALA A 234 -1.99 11.36 35.42
N LEU A 235 -3.04 10.53 35.44
CA LEU A 235 -4.41 10.89 35.09
C LEU A 235 -5.29 10.67 36.33
N VAL A 236 -6.15 11.62 36.66
CA VAL A 236 -7.09 11.50 37.78
C VAL A 236 -8.51 11.40 37.25
N ARG A 237 -9.20 10.32 37.58
CA ARG A 237 -10.60 10.04 37.20
C ARG A 237 -11.41 9.85 38.49
N HIS A 238 -12.45 10.65 38.73
CA HIS A 238 -13.26 10.59 39.97
C HIS A 238 -12.44 10.64 41.28
N GLY A 239 -11.33 11.39 41.28
CA GLY A 239 -10.42 11.45 42.43
C GLY A 239 -9.44 10.27 42.55
N GLU A 240 -9.57 9.25 41.70
CA GLU A 240 -8.62 8.14 41.61
C GLU A 240 -7.45 8.50 40.71
N ARG A 241 -6.23 8.31 41.22
CA ARG A 241 -4.99 8.68 40.53
C ARG A 241 -4.37 7.48 39.82
N TYR A 242 -4.22 7.58 38.50
CA TYR A 242 -3.59 6.62 37.60
C TYR A 242 -2.21 7.15 37.22
N THR A 243 -1.15 6.58 37.78
CA THR A 243 0.22 7.05 37.56
C THR A 243 0.78 6.42 36.30
N TRP A 244 1.48 7.20 35.48
CA TRP A 244 2.16 6.72 34.28
C TRP A 244 3.20 5.64 34.63
N GLN A 245 3.28 4.60 33.82
CA GLN A 245 4.19 3.47 34.05
C GLN A 245 5.26 3.42 32.95
N GLU A 246 6.52 3.67 33.34
CA GLU A 246 7.69 3.69 32.44
C GLU A 246 8.11 2.28 32.00
N ASP A 247 8.04 1.33 32.94
CA ASP A 247 8.48 -0.05 32.78
C ASP A 247 7.50 -0.98 33.51
N LEU A 248 6.43 -1.42 32.85
CA LEU A 248 5.71 -2.58 33.38
C LEU A 248 6.59 -3.83 33.16
N PRO A 249 7.01 -4.55 34.21
CA PRO A 249 7.48 -5.91 34.02
C PRO A 249 6.38 -6.67 33.30
N VAL A 250 6.77 -7.44 32.28
CA VAL A 250 5.90 -8.23 31.42
C VAL A 250 4.70 -8.73 32.23
N ILE A 251 3.49 -8.32 31.83
CA ILE A 251 2.19 -8.61 32.47
C ILE A 251 2.01 -10.11 32.84
N LYS A 252 2.84 -11.01 32.29
CA LYS A 252 2.98 -12.42 32.62
C LYS A 252 2.98 -12.79 34.11
N GLU A 253 3.56 -11.97 35.00
CA GLU A 253 3.74 -12.38 36.41
C GLU A 253 2.72 -11.80 37.40
N SER A 254 1.86 -10.86 36.96
CA SER A 254 0.80 -10.35 37.83
C SER A 254 -0.41 -11.29 37.84
N PRO A 255 -1.25 -11.26 38.90
CA PRO A 255 -2.54 -11.93 38.90
C PRO A 255 -3.45 -11.53 37.72
N ALA A 256 -3.29 -10.30 37.20
CA ALA A 256 -3.97 -9.83 35.99
C ALA A 256 -3.48 -10.57 34.73
N GLY A 257 -2.20 -10.93 34.66
CA GLY A 257 -1.58 -11.74 33.59
C GLY A 257 -2.28 -13.05 33.27
N ARG A 258 -2.93 -13.68 34.27
CA ARG A 258 -3.67 -14.94 34.09
C ARG A 258 -5.04 -14.76 33.43
N PHE A 259 -5.56 -13.54 33.36
CA PHE A 259 -6.85 -13.23 32.72
C PHE A 259 -6.73 -12.91 31.22
N PHE A 260 -5.51 -12.65 30.72
CA PHE A 260 -5.27 -12.36 29.31
C PHE A 260 -5.14 -13.64 28.47
N LYS A 261 -6.28 -14.28 28.19
CA LYS A 261 -6.39 -15.10 26.97
C LYS A 261 -6.72 -14.18 25.79
N GLY A 262 -5.68 -13.69 25.10
CA GLY A 262 -5.79 -13.35 23.68
C GLY A 262 -5.71 -11.88 23.24
N LYS A 263 -5.39 -10.91 24.11
CA LYS A 263 -5.09 -9.52 23.70
C LYS A 263 -4.03 -8.94 24.65
N GLU A 264 -2.76 -9.05 24.27
CA GLU A 264 -1.66 -8.35 24.95
C GLU A 264 -1.60 -6.91 24.41
N PRO A 265 -1.21 -5.91 25.24
CA PRO A 265 -0.92 -4.56 24.77
C PRO A 265 0.06 -4.57 23.61
N PRO A 266 0.00 -3.60 22.68
CA PRO A 266 1.00 -3.46 21.63
C PRO A 266 2.36 -3.23 22.31
N THR A 267 3.29 -4.17 22.15
CA THR A 267 4.64 -3.98 22.69
C THR A 267 5.27 -2.73 22.05
N ARG A 268 6.26 -2.12 22.72
CA ARG A 268 7.05 -1.01 22.14
C ARG A 268 7.51 -1.28 20.71
N LYS A 269 7.82 -2.54 20.37
CA LYS A 269 8.18 -2.98 19.02
C LYS A 269 7.03 -2.84 18.01
N VAL A 270 5.79 -3.12 18.41
CA VAL A 270 4.59 -2.94 17.57
C VAL A 270 4.41 -1.47 17.23
N MET A 271 4.36 -0.60 18.25
CA MET A 271 4.19 0.84 18.03
C MET A 271 5.32 1.42 17.18
N LEU A 272 6.56 0.96 17.41
CA LEU A 272 7.69 1.34 16.58
C LEU A 272 7.47 0.91 15.12
N ALA A 273 7.08 -0.33 14.85
CA ALA A 273 6.81 -0.81 13.49
C ALA A 273 5.69 -0.03 12.79
N VAL A 274 4.59 0.26 13.50
CA VAL A 274 3.47 1.06 12.96
C VAL A 274 3.91 2.48 12.63
N ASN A 275 4.62 3.14 13.54
CA ASN A 275 5.10 4.50 13.34
C ASN A 275 6.11 4.56 12.19
N THR A 276 7.08 3.63 12.15
CA THR A 276 8.03 3.50 11.03
C THR A 276 7.29 3.30 9.71
N PHE A 277 6.30 2.40 9.67
CA PHE A 277 5.51 2.18 8.46
C PHE A 277 4.80 3.45 8.01
N LYS A 278 4.10 4.13 8.92
CA LYS A 278 3.37 5.36 8.61
C LYS A 278 4.31 6.44 8.07
N THR A 279 5.40 6.73 8.79
CA THR A 279 6.39 7.74 8.37
C THR A 279 6.98 7.41 7.00
N ALA A 280 7.37 6.14 6.77
CA ALA A 280 7.92 5.71 5.49
C ALA A 280 6.89 5.78 4.36
N PHE A 281 5.65 5.36 4.62
CA PHE A 281 4.56 5.37 3.64
C PHE A 281 4.16 6.79 3.25
N ASP A 282 3.99 7.70 4.21
CA ASP A 282 3.64 9.10 3.96
C ASP A 282 4.71 9.76 3.07
N ALA A 283 5.99 9.60 3.42
CA ALA A 283 7.10 10.10 2.61
C ALA A 283 7.15 9.48 1.20
N LEU A 284 6.82 8.19 1.07
CA LEU A 284 6.72 7.50 -0.22
C LEU A 284 5.61 8.10 -1.09
N VAL A 285 4.43 8.35 -0.52
CA VAL A 285 3.26 8.85 -1.26
C VAL A 285 3.41 10.32 -1.61
N GLU A 286 3.85 11.17 -0.67
CA GLU A 286 4.10 12.59 -0.91
C GLU A 286 5.14 12.80 -2.02
N GLY A 287 6.17 11.96 -2.04
CA GLY A 287 7.24 12.02 -3.02
C GLY A 287 6.84 11.68 -4.46
N ARG A 288 5.80 10.86 -4.67
CA ARG A 288 5.39 10.37 -6.00
C ARG A 288 4.96 11.46 -6.97
N GLY A 289 4.54 12.62 -6.47
CA GLY A 289 4.15 13.77 -7.29
C GLY A 289 5.29 14.75 -7.59
N THR A 290 6.49 14.53 -7.04
CA THR A 290 7.57 15.51 -7.09
C THR A 290 8.57 15.25 -8.23
N PRO A 291 9.19 16.29 -8.82
CA PRO A 291 10.32 16.12 -9.73
C PRO A 291 11.48 15.43 -9.00
N GLY A 292 11.79 14.18 -9.38
CA GLY A 292 12.79 13.35 -8.72
C GLY A 292 12.22 12.15 -7.96
N GLY A 293 10.91 12.13 -7.71
CA GLY A 293 10.24 11.07 -6.95
C GLY A 293 10.50 11.15 -5.44
N PRO A 294 10.13 10.11 -4.68
CA PRO A 294 10.37 10.02 -3.25
C PRO A 294 11.83 10.18 -2.85
N ASP A 295 12.07 10.77 -1.67
CA ASP A 295 13.40 10.76 -1.04
C ASP A 295 13.70 9.36 -0.47
N TYR A 296 14.03 8.44 -1.39
CA TYR A 296 14.32 7.05 -1.05
C TYR A 296 15.48 6.91 -0.06
N ALA A 297 16.43 7.86 -0.01
CA ALA A 297 17.53 7.83 0.93
C ALA A 297 17.05 8.09 2.36
N SER A 298 16.21 9.11 2.56
CA SER A 298 15.61 9.42 3.87
C SER A 298 14.66 8.30 4.33
N ILE A 299 13.85 7.76 3.43
CA ILE A 299 12.96 6.63 3.72
C ILE A 299 13.78 5.39 4.11
N LEU A 300 14.82 5.05 3.34
CA LEU A 300 15.71 3.92 3.66
C LEU A 300 16.37 4.10 5.03
N GLN A 301 16.86 5.31 5.35
CA GLN A 301 17.45 5.58 6.66
C GLN A 301 16.45 5.33 7.80
N THR A 302 15.19 5.74 7.62
CA THR A 302 14.10 5.49 8.58
C THR A 302 13.88 3.99 8.79
N LEU A 303 13.90 3.21 7.71
CA LEU A 303 13.74 1.76 7.73
C LEU A 303 14.95 1.05 8.36
N GLU A 304 16.19 1.46 8.05
CA GLU A 304 17.40 0.89 8.65
C GLU A 304 17.52 1.21 10.15
N ASN A 305 17.05 2.38 10.59
CA ASN A 305 16.93 2.71 12.01
C ASN A 305 15.95 1.76 12.73
N TYR A 306 14.84 1.41 12.07
CA TYR A 306 13.92 0.40 12.57
C TYR A 306 14.58 -0.97 12.67
N TRP A 307 15.20 -1.47 11.58
CA TRP A 307 15.84 -2.78 11.57
C TRP A 307 17.00 -2.91 12.56
N SER A 308 17.80 -1.85 12.75
CA SER A 308 18.84 -1.85 13.78
C SER A 308 18.28 -1.89 15.21
N THR A 309 17.05 -1.41 15.41
CA THR A 309 16.38 -1.41 16.73
C THR A 309 15.70 -2.75 17.02
N VAL A 310 14.98 -3.32 16.05
CA VAL A 310 14.19 -4.56 16.28
C VAL A 310 14.99 -5.83 16.02
N GLY A 311 16.06 -5.76 15.24
CA GLY A 311 16.81 -6.89 14.71
C GLY A 311 16.82 -6.87 13.18
N PRO A 312 17.88 -7.39 12.52
CA PRO A 312 17.96 -7.39 11.07
C PRO A 312 16.74 -8.05 10.42
N ALA A 313 16.28 -7.50 9.30
CA ALA A 313 15.17 -8.09 8.55
C ALA A 313 15.51 -9.55 8.19
N GLY A 314 14.65 -10.49 8.57
CA GLY A 314 14.85 -11.94 8.41
C GLY A 314 15.23 -12.68 9.69
N THR A 315 15.42 -11.96 10.80
CA THR A 315 15.81 -12.56 12.10
C THR A 315 14.62 -12.73 13.04
N ARG A 316 14.73 -13.66 14.00
CA ARG A 316 13.69 -13.94 14.99
C ARG A 316 13.35 -12.71 15.84
N GLU A 317 14.35 -11.88 16.09
CA GLU A 317 14.30 -10.68 16.91
C GLU A 317 13.41 -9.60 16.29
N ALA A 318 13.41 -9.51 14.95
CA ALA A 318 12.58 -8.60 14.16
C ALA A 318 11.08 -9.00 14.19
N TYR A 319 10.74 -10.18 14.73
CA TYR A 319 9.38 -10.69 14.77
C TYR A 319 8.67 -10.29 16.06
N GLY A 320 7.72 -9.38 15.94
CA GLY A 320 6.67 -9.19 16.93
C GLY A 320 5.43 -9.98 16.55
N TYR A 321 5.17 -11.11 17.20
CA TYR A 321 3.87 -11.79 17.13
C TYR A 321 2.87 -11.06 18.02
N TYR A 322 2.37 -9.92 17.56
CA TYR A 322 1.43 -9.13 18.34
C TYR A 322 0.33 -8.61 17.42
N SER A 323 -0.92 -8.82 17.81
CA SER A 323 -2.03 -8.07 17.23
C SER A 323 -2.03 -6.66 17.80
N ALA A 324 -2.04 -5.62 16.97
CA ALA A 324 -2.12 -4.24 17.44
C ALA A 324 -3.57 -3.93 17.89
N ASN A 325 -4.00 -4.44 19.05
CA ASN A 325 -5.31 -4.12 19.66
C ASN A 325 -6.54 -4.24 18.70
N GLY A 326 -6.57 -5.27 17.83
CA GLY A 326 -7.66 -5.47 16.86
C GLY A 326 -7.47 -4.76 15.51
N VAL A 327 -6.35 -4.05 15.35
CA VAL A 327 -5.84 -3.55 14.06
C VAL A 327 -4.99 -4.64 13.41
N HIS A 328 -5.29 -4.95 12.15
CA HIS A 328 -4.61 -5.98 11.38
C HIS A 328 -3.65 -5.40 10.35
N LEU A 329 -2.39 -5.29 10.74
CA LEU A 329 -1.31 -4.74 9.91
C LEU A 329 -0.39 -5.84 9.36
N GLY A 330 -0.87 -7.10 9.31
CA GLY A 330 -0.06 -8.28 9.03
C GLY A 330 0.57 -8.90 10.28
N ILE A 331 1.07 -10.13 10.14
CA ILE A 331 1.78 -10.85 11.20
C ILE A 331 3.11 -11.36 10.61
N PRO A 332 4.26 -10.83 11.04
CA PRO A 332 4.44 -9.75 12.03
C PRO A 332 3.90 -8.38 11.56
N VAL A 333 3.58 -7.50 12.51
CA VAL A 333 2.97 -6.17 12.27
C VAL A 333 3.78 -5.37 11.25
N CYS A 334 3.12 -4.92 10.19
CA CYS A 334 3.67 -4.15 9.06
C CYS A 334 4.85 -4.82 8.32
N TYR A 335 5.24 -6.05 8.68
CA TYR A 335 6.54 -6.59 8.29
C TYR A 335 6.71 -6.74 6.78
N TYR A 336 5.68 -7.23 6.08
CA TYR A 336 5.68 -7.32 4.62
C TYR A 336 5.91 -5.97 3.96
N SER A 337 5.14 -4.97 4.38
CA SER A 337 5.22 -3.63 3.80
C SER A 337 6.53 -2.93 4.15
N LEU A 338 7.02 -3.08 5.37
CA LEU A 338 8.35 -2.61 5.76
C LEU A 338 9.45 -3.29 4.93
N ARG A 339 9.34 -4.60 4.68
CA ARG A 339 10.30 -5.35 3.85
C ARG A 339 10.25 -4.89 2.39
N MET A 340 9.07 -4.78 1.79
CA MET A 340 8.89 -4.27 0.42
C MET A 340 9.44 -2.85 0.26
N MET A 341 9.14 -1.95 1.21
CA MET A 341 9.65 -0.58 1.18
C MET A 341 11.18 -0.55 1.36
N THR A 342 11.74 -1.42 2.20
CA THR A 342 13.20 -1.53 2.37
C THR A 342 13.87 -1.94 1.06
N ASP A 343 13.34 -2.98 0.42
CA ASP A 343 13.84 -3.47 -0.87
C ASP A 343 13.73 -2.40 -1.96
N THR A 344 12.60 -1.70 -1.99
CA THR A 344 12.34 -0.59 -2.92
C THR A 344 13.36 0.52 -2.73
N CYS A 345 13.46 1.07 -1.51
CA CYS A 345 14.29 2.23 -1.25
C CYS A 345 15.78 1.90 -1.42
N ARG A 346 16.21 0.70 -1.01
CA ARG A 346 17.59 0.25 -1.22
C ARG A 346 17.97 0.21 -2.68
N LEU A 347 17.12 -0.34 -3.55
CA LEU A 347 17.37 -0.39 -4.98
C LEU A 347 17.43 1.00 -5.63
N HIS A 348 16.61 1.92 -5.17
CA HIS A 348 16.67 3.31 -5.63
C HIS A 348 17.94 4.03 -5.17
N VAL A 349 18.37 3.82 -3.92
CA VAL A 349 19.60 4.40 -3.35
C VAL A 349 20.87 3.83 -3.98
N GLU A 350 20.91 2.52 -4.23
CA GLU A 350 22.01 1.85 -4.95
C GLU A 350 22.12 2.31 -6.41
N GLY A 351 21.04 2.90 -6.94
CA GLY A 351 20.93 3.34 -8.32
C GLY A 351 20.37 2.23 -9.20
N LEU A 352 19.15 2.45 -9.70
CA LEU A 352 18.58 1.59 -10.72
C LEU A 352 19.44 1.70 -12.00
N PRO A 353 19.69 0.59 -12.71
CA PRO A 353 20.44 0.65 -13.95
C PRO A 353 19.68 1.52 -14.97
N PRO A 354 20.39 2.14 -15.93
CA PRO A 354 19.73 2.84 -17.03
C PRO A 354 18.73 1.93 -17.73
N ILE A 355 17.55 2.48 -18.01
CA ILE A 355 16.49 1.73 -18.71
C ILE A 355 17.01 1.35 -20.10
N PRO A 356 17.05 0.06 -20.46
CA PRO A 356 17.53 -0.36 -21.77
C PRO A 356 16.73 0.29 -22.91
N SER A 357 17.41 0.61 -24.01
CA SER A 357 16.74 1.07 -25.23
C SER A 357 15.72 0.01 -25.70
N GLY A 358 14.48 0.42 -25.96
CA GLY A 358 13.41 -0.47 -26.43
C GLY A 358 12.40 -0.91 -25.36
N VAL A 359 12.62 -0.59 -24.08
CA VAL A 359 11.60 -0.79 -23.02
C VAL A 359 10.33 0.01 -23.32
N SER A 360 10.50 1.26 -23.73
CA SER A 360 9.44 2.15 -24.20
C SER A 360 9.96 3.02 -25.36
N ARG A 361 9.04 3.72 -26.04
CA ARG A 361 9.39 4.67 -27.11
C ARG A 361 10.02 5.97 -26.59
N ASP A 362 9.69 6.37 -25.37
CA ASP A 362 10.17 7.61 -24.74
C ASP A 362 11.45 7.41 -23.90
N GLY A 363 12.00 6.19 -23.87
CA GLY A 363 13.19 5.85 -23.08
C GLY A 363 12.93 5.75 -21.57
N GLY A 364 11.68 5.92 -21.14
CA GLY A 364 11.23 5.75 -19.77
C GLY A 364 10.80 4.31 -19.42
N PRO A 365 10.23 4.11 -18.22
CA PRO A 365 9.65 2.83 -17.85
C PRO A 365 8.50 2.46 -18.79
N ARG A 366 8.30 1.16 -19.00
CA ARG A 366 7.13 0.67 -19.69
C ARG A 366 5.91 0.80 -18.78
N LYS A 367 4.93 1.57 -19.25
CA LYS A 367 3.64 1.75 -18.58
C LYS A 367 2.78 0.51 -18.81
N LEU A 368 2.65 -0.32 -17.77
CA LEU A 368 1.80 -1.50 -17.75
C LEU A 368 0.47 -1.15 -17.10
N LYS A 369 -0.63 -1.60 -17.70
CA LYS A 369 -1.98 -1.32 -17.18
C LYS A 369 -2.42 -2.41 -16.22
N LEU A 370 -2.79 -2.02 -15.00
CA LEU A 370 -3.56 -2.83 -14.05
C LEU A 370 -5.06 -2.55 -14.26
N GLY A 371 -5.70 -3.40 -15.06
CA GLY A 371 -7.14 -3.35 -15.27
C GLY A 371 -7.90 -3.92 -14.07
N ILE A 372 -8.48 -3.05 -13.26
CA ILE A 372 -9.33 -3.40 -12.13
C ILE A 372 -10.76 -3.58 -12.65
N VAL A 373 -11.21 -4.82 -12.74
CA VAL A 373 -12.53 -5.19 -13.27
C VAL A 373 -13.48 -5.45 -12.11
N VAL A 374 -14.47 -4.57 -11.93
CA VAL A 374 -15.50 -4.71 -10.91
C VAL A 374 -16.76 -5.30 -11.53
N VAL A 375 -17.10 -6.52 -11.13
CA VAL A 375 -18.35 -7.17 -11.53
C VAL A 375 -19.51 -6.54 -10.76
N ARG A 376 -20.45 -5.90 -11.45
CA ARG A 376 -21.55 -5.18 -10.78
C ARG A 376 -22.48 -6.12 -10.03
N GLU A 377 -22.80 -7.26 -10.63
CA GLU A 377 -23.81 -8.19 -10.13
C GLU A 377 -23.35 -9.65 -10.33
N LEU A 378 -23.61 -10.49 -9.33
CA LEU A 378 -23.31 -11.92 -9.33
C LEU A 378 -24.54 -12.71 -8.87
N LYS A 379 -24.99 -13.66 -9.69
CA LYS A 379 -26.18 -14.49 -9.43
C LYS A 379 -25.79 -15.92 -9.15
N GLY A 380 -26.45 -16.61 -8.23
CA GLY A 380 -26.16 -18.03 -8.01
C GLY A 380 -27.07 -18.67 -6.98
N ILE A 381 -26.76 -19.92 -6.62
CA ILE A 381 -27.45 -20.65 -5.56
C ILE A 381 -26.64 -20.51 -4.26
N MET A 382 -27.28 -20.00 -3.21
CA MET A 382 -26.69 -19.90 -1.88
C MET A 382 -27.15 -21.10 -1.02
N PRO A 383 -26.28 -22.07 -0.75
CA PRO A 383 -26.61 -23.19 0.11
C PRO A 383 -26.72 -22.74 1.57
N ALA A 384 -27.73 -23.23 2.30
CA ALA A 384 -27.87 -22.94 3.73
C ALA A 384 -26.99 -23.85 4.61
N THR A 385 -26.51 -24.96 4.05
CA THR A 385 -25.66 -25.94 4.72
C THR A 385 -24.67 -26.59 3.74
N GLU A 386 -23.67 -27.31 4.25
CA GLU A 386 -22.82 -28.16 3.42
C GLU A 386 -23.62 -29.23 2.66
N GLY A 387 -24.61 -29.83 3.31
CA GLY A 387 -25.47 -30.83 2.68
C GLY A 387 -26.26 -30.25 1.49
N ASP A 388 -26.70 -28.99 1.60
CA ASP A 388 -27.34 -28.29 0.49
C ASP A 388 -26.34 -28.03 -0.64
N ARG A 389 -25.13 -27.57 -0.32
CA ARG A 389 -24.06 -27.38 -1.31
C ARG A 389 -23.81 -28.68 -2.08
N ASP A 390 -23.59 -29.77 -1.37
CA ASP A 390 -23.25 -31.08 -1.95
C ASP A 390 -24.41 -31.65 -2.78
N ALA A 391 -25.64 -31.32 -2.42
CA ALA A 391 -26.85 -31.65 -3.18
C ALA A 391 -27.20 -30.63 -4.29
N ASN A 392 -26.37 -29.59 -4.49
CA ASN A 392 -26.65 -28.45 -5.37
C ASN A 392 -28.04 -27.81 -5.12
N LYS A 393 -28.39 -27.65 -3.83
CA LYS A 393 -29.61 -27.02 -3.32
C LYS A 393 -29.27 -25.69 -2.63
N GLY A 394 -30.29 -24.86 -2.48
CA GLY A 394 -30.17 -23.56 -1.82
C GLY A 394 -31.16 -22.54 -2.39
N SER A 395 -31.07 -21.31 -1.91
CA SER A 395 -31.89 -20.21 -2.42
C SER A 395 -31.16 -19.49 -3.56
N PRO A 396 -31.84 -19.16 -4.67
CA PRO A 396 -31.30 -18.22 -5.65
C PRO A 396 -31.03 -16.87 -4.99
N VAL A 397 -29.84 -16.32 -5.18
CA VAL A 397 -29.45 -15.00 -4.66
C VAL A 397 -28.81 -14.17 -5.77
N THR A 398 -28.98 -12.86 -5.65
CA THR A 398 -28.27 -11.85 -6.42
C THR A 398 -27.47 -11.00 -5.46
N ARG A 399 -26.17 -10.85 -5.70
CA ARG A 399 -25.25 -10.01 -4.94
C ARG A 399 -24.77 -8.88 -5.84
N THR A 400 -24.62 -7.69 -5.27
CA THR A 400 -24.16 -6.49 -5.98
C THR A 400 -22.86 -5.98 -5.40
N ALA A 401 -22.03 -5.36 -6.24
CA ALA A 401 -20.75 -4.81 -5.83
C ALA A 401 -20.91 -3.76 -4.72
N HIS A 402 -19.96 -3.76 -3.77
CA HIS A 402 -19.91 -2.81 -2.69
C HIS A 402 -19.68 -1.38 -3.23
N PRO A 403 -20.41 -0.35 -2.76
CA PRO A 403 -20.27 1.01 -3.28
C PRO A 403 -18.84 1.56 -3.22
N ALA A 404 -18.05 1.18 -2.21
CA ALA A 404 -16.67 1.65 -2.05
C ALA A 404 -15.70 1.21 -3.17
N VAL A 405 -16.01 0.15 -3.91
CA VAL A 405 -15.20 -0.30 -5.06
C VAL A 405 -15.71 0.26 -6.39
N LEU A 406 -16.83 0.96 -6.38
CA LEU A 406 -17.39 1.60 -7.58
C LEU A 406 -16.80 3.02 -7.73
N PRO A 407 -16.51 3.45 -8.97
CA PRO A 407 -16.05 4.81 -9.22
C PRO A 407 -17.15 5.83 -8.89
N SER A 408 -16.79 6.93 -8.22
CA SER A 408 -17.71 8.03 -7.88
C SER A 408 -18.02 8.98 -9.06
N GLY A 409 -17.35 8.78 -10.20
CA GLY A 409 -17.49 9.55 -11.44
C GLY A 409 -16.71 8.93 -12.60
N GLU A 410 -16.68 9.56 -13.77
CA GLU A 410 -15.92 9.06 -14.91
C GLU A 410 -14.40 9.11 -14.64
N GLY A 411 -13.75 7.93 -14.67
CA GLY A 411 -12.29 7.80 -14.67
C GLY A 411 -11.59 7.92 -13.31
N GLY A 412 -12.31 8.16 -12.21
CA GLY A 412 -11.71 8.22 -10.87
C GLY A 412 -11.36 6.83 -10.32
N LEU A 413 -10.15 6.68 -9.76
CA LEU A 413 -9.77 5.51 -8.99
C LEU A 413 -10.43 5.58 -7.60
N PRO A 414 -11.31 4.62 -7.22
CA PRO A 414 -11.89 4.57 -5.88
C PRO A 414 -10.83 4.62 -4.78
N LEU A 415 -11.15 5.29 -3.67
CA LEU A 415 -10.23 5.53 -2.56
C LEU A 415 -9.59 4.24 -2.04
N VAL A 416 -10.37 3.16 -1.92
CA VAL A 416 -9.87 1.85 -1.46
C VAL A 416 -8.73 1.32 -2.33
N PHE A 417 -8.72 1.58 -3.63
CA PHE A 417 -7.62 1.18 -4.51
C PHE A 417 -6.46 2.17 -4.47
N ALA A 418 -6.76 3.47 -4.35
CA ALA A 418 -5.73 4.51 -4.20
C ALA A 418 -4.88 4.30 -2.93
N GLU A 419 -5.49 3.84 -1.84
CA GLU A 419 -4.79 3.47 -0.60
C GLU A 419 -4.02 2.14 -0.72
N SER A 420 -4.53 1.19 -1.50
CA SER A 420 -4.02 -0.20 -1.54
C SER A 420 -2.80 -0.42 -2.44
N LEU A 421 -2.61 0.42 -3.47
CA LEU A 421 -1.64 0.16 -4.53
C LEU A 421 -0.23 0.78 -4.37
N PRO A 422 -0.01 1.88 -3.63
CA PRO A 422 1.26 2.60 -3.71
C PRO A 422 2.50 1.78 -3.43
N VAL A 423 2.54 1.05 -2.31
CA VAL A 423 3.69 0.21 -1.93
C VAL A 423 3.96 -0.86 -2.99
N PHE A 424 2.93 -1.54 -3.49
CA PHE A 424 3.08 -2.59 -4.50
C PHE A 424 3.57 -2.04 -5.85
N GLN A 425 3.07 -0.88 -6.28
CA GLN A 425 3.51 -0.21 -7.50
C GLN A 425 4.99 0.20 -7.43
N GLU A 426 5.45 0.78 -6.31
CA GLU A 426 6.87 1.12 -6.14
C GLU A 426 7.75 -0.12 -6.06
N TYR A 427 7.28 -1.15 -5.35
CA TYR A 427 7.98 -2.42 -5.27
C TYR A 427 8.19 -3.03 -6.65
N LEU A 428 7.13 -3.12 -7.48
CA LEU A 428 7.23 -3.66 -8.84
C LEU A 428 8.18 -2.84 -9.72
N LYS A 429 8.14 -1.51 -9.61
CA LYS A 429 9.08 -0.61 -10.31
C LYS A 429 10.52 -0.91 -9.90
N ALA A 430 10.81 -1.01 -8.60
CA ALA A 430 12.16 -1.27 -8.11
C ALA A 430 12.68 -2.66 -8.52
N VAL A 431 11.91 -3.73 -8.27
CA VAL A 431 12.37 -5.11 -8.55
C VAL A 431 12.47 -5.42 -10.04
N SER A 432 11.80 -4.65 -10.89
CA SER A 432 11.95 -4.68 -12.35
C SER A 432 13.10 -3.80 -12.86
N ASN A 433 14.00 -3.34 -11.99
CA ASN A 433 15.10 -2.43 -12.33
C ASN A 433 14.63 -1.11 -12.96
N GLY A 434 13.48 -0.60 -12.53
CA GLY A 434 12.88 0.63 -13.05
C GLY A 434 12.25 0.48 -14.43
N THR A 435 12.12 -0.74 -14.96
CA THR A 435 11.59 -0.94 -16.33
C THR A 435 10.07 -1.00 -16.40
N ILE A 436 9.38 -1.12 -15.26
CA ILE A 436 7.91 -1.19 -15.17
C ILE A 436 7.37 -0.01 -14.37
N GLU A 437 6.33 0.63 -14.90
CA GLU A 437 5.44 1.53 -14.19
C GLU A 437 4.01 0.98 -14.27
N LEU A 438 3.40 0.61 -13.14
CA LEU A 438 2.07 0.01 -13.12
C LEU A 438 0.98 1.06 -12.92
N LEU A 439 0.05 1.18 -13.86
CA LEU A 439 -1.00 2.19 -13.88
C LEU A 439 -2.39 1.54 -13.72
N PRO A 440 -3.12 1.82 -12.64
CA PRO A 440 -4.45 1.26 -12.44
C PRO A 440 -5.50 1.96 -13.30
N GLU A 441 -6.46 1.18 -13.80
CA GLU A 441 -7.66 1.68 -14.45
C GLU A 441 -8.85 0.80 -14.07
N VAL A 442 -9.95 1.41 -13.66
CA VAL A 442 -11.14 0.69 -13.22
C VAL A 442 -12.16 0.62 -14.34
N VAL A 443 -12.75 -0.57 -14.53
CA VAL A 443 -13.91 -0.78 -15.38
C VAL A 443 -14.96 -1.58 -14.62
N VAL A 444 -16.21 -1.14 -14.71
CA VAL A 444 -17.35 -1.87 -14.15
C VAL A 444 -18.01 -2.64 -15.27
N VAL A 445 -18.25 -3.94 -15.06
CA VAL A 445 -18.88 -4.81 -16.06
C VAL A 445 -20.20 -5.37 -15.54
N ASP A 446 -21.15 -5.42 -16.47
CA ASP A 446 -22.43 -6.10 -16.32
C ASP A 446 -22.39 -7.39 -17.14
N GLY A 447 -23.03 -8.45 -16.68
CA GLY A 447 -23.01 -9.73 -17.39
C GLY A 447 -23.71 -10.84 -16.63
N PRO A 448 -23.95 -11.99 -17.29
CA PRO A 448 -24.59 -13.16 -16.68
C PRO A 448 -23.58 -13.95 -15.82
N PHE A 449 -22.95 -13.29 -14.85
CA PHE A 449 -21.93 -13.90 -14.00
C PHE A 449 -22.56 -14.76 -12.91
N GLU A 450 -21.98 -15.95 -12.72
CA GLU A 450 -22.48 -16.95 -11.78
C GLU A 450 -21.60 -17.04 -10.52
N GLY A 451 -22.21 -16.94 -9.34
CA GLY A 451 -21.59 -17.19 -8.04
C GLY A 451 -21.78 -18.64 -7.61
N VAL A 452 -20.79 -19.19 -6.89
CA VAL A 452 -20.77 -20.59 -6.49
C VAL A 452 -20.06 -20.79 -5.16
N VAL A 453 -20.58 -21.71 -4.35
CA VAL A 453 -19.92 -22.25 -3.16
C VAL A 453 -19.40 -23.65 -3.50
N ARG A 454 -18.09 -23.87 -3.34
CA ARG A 454 -17.39 -25.09 -3.76
C ARG A 454 -17.18 -26.05 -2.61
N GLU A 455 -16.86 -27.30 -2.95
CA GLU A 455 -16.35 -28.25 -1.97
C GLU A 455 -15.08 -27.69 -1.28
N GLY A 456 -14.90 -28.02 0.00
CA GLY A 456 -13.88 -27.41 0.83
C GLY A 456 -14.30 -26.01 1.28
N ASN A 457 -13.39 -25.05 1.14
CA ASN A 457 -13.59 -23.67 1.60
C ASN A 457 -13.60 -22.64 0.47
N GLY A 458 -13.66 -23.04 -0.81
CA GLY A 458 -13.72 -22.08 -1.91
C GLY A 458 -15.14 -21.53 -2.12
N CYS A 459 -15.28 -20.21 -2.27
CA CYS A 459 -16.53 -19.59 -2.75
C CYS A 459 -16.25 -18.30 -3.52
N GLY A 460 -17.16 -17.90 -4.40
CA GLY A 460 -17.03 -16.67 -5.17
C GLY A 460 -17.55 -16.84 -6.59
N MET A 461 -16.91 -16.17 -7.55
CA MET A 461 -17.27 -16.27 -8.96
C MET A 461 -16.90 -17.64 -9.56
N LYS A 462 -17.80 -18.20 -10.37
CA LYS A 462 -17.63 -19.54 -10.97
C LYS A 462 -16.47 -19.60 -11.96
N ASP A 463 -16.34 -18.57 -12.79
CA ASP A 463 -15.29 -18.42 -13.79
C ASP A 463 -14.90 -16.94 -13.89
N ALA A 464 -13.83 -16.54 -13.19
CA ALA A 464 -13.33 -15.16 -13.24
C ALA A 464 -12.86 -14.76 -14.64
N GLY A 465 -12.44 -15.70 -15.50
CA GLY A 465 -12.03 -15.42 -16.87
C GLY A 465 -13.18 -15.01 -17.78
N SER A 466 -14.43 -15.35 -17.41
CA SER A 466 -15.62 -15.00 -18.20
C SER A 466 -15.84 -13.49 -18.35
N VAL A 467 -15.31 -12.66 -17.44
CA VAL A 467 -15.39 -11.19 -17.54
C VAL A 467 -14.79 -10.65 -18.84
N ALA A 468 -13.83 -11.36 -19.43
CA ALA A 468 -13.17 -10.97 -20.67
C ALA A 468 -14.13 -10.84 -21.88
N LYS A 469 -15.32 -11.44 -21.80
CA LYS A 469 -16.35 -11.36 -22.85
C LYS A 469 -17.15 -10.06 -22.78
N GLU A 470 -17.28 -9.49 -21.58
CA GLU A 470 -18.07 -8.29 -21.31
C GLU A 470 -17.21 -7.01 -21.27
N LEU A 471 -15.89 -7.15 -21.28
CA LEU A 471 -14.97 -6.01 -21.28
C LEU A 471 -14.96 -5.27 -22.62
N PRO A 472 -14.85 -3.93 -22.61
CA PRO A 472 -14.55 -3.16 -23.80
C PRO A 472 -13.27 -3.70 -24.46
N LYS A 473 -13.31 -3.90 -25.78
CA LYS A 473 -12.22 -4.54 -26.53
C LYS A 473 -10.87 -3.82 -26.33
N THR A 474 -10.89 -2.50 -26.35
CA THR A 474 -9.70 -1.66 -26.12
C THR A 474 -9.14 -1.82 -24.71
N PHE A 475 -9.99 -1.86 -23.68
CA PHE A 475 -9.58 -2.15 -22.31
C PHE A 475 -8.93 -3.52 -22.23
N ARG A 476 -9.61 -4.55 -22.78
CA ARG A 476 -9.15 -5.93 -22.78
C ARG A 476 -7.76 -6.05 -23.41
N GLN A 477 -7.53 -5.45 -24.57
CA GLN A 477 -6.26 -5.53 -25.30
C GLN A 477 -5.13 -4.74 -24.64
N THR A 478 -5.45 -3.67 -23.92
CA THR A 478 -4.45 -2.81 -23.26
C THR A 478 -4.12 -3.23 -21.83
N THR A 479 -4.84 -4.22 -21.28
CA THR A 479 -4.65 -4.68 -19.90
C THR A 479 -3.48 -5.67 -19.81
N ASP A 480 -2.43 -5.32 -19.07
CA ASP A 480 -1.28 -6.20 -18.83
C ASP A 480 -1.49 -7.06 -17.57
N PHE A 481 -1.98 -6.43 -16.50
CA PHE A 481 -2.36 -7.04 -15.23
C PHE A 481 -3.86 -6.88 -15.04
N ALA A 482 -4.55 -7.89 -14.54
CA ALA A 482 -5.96 -7.76 -14.18
C ALA A 482 -6.14 -7.91 -12.67
N TRP A 483 -7.11 -7.20 -12.12
CA TRP A 483 -7.67 -7.50 -10.80
C TRP A 483 -9.18 -7.62 -10.92
N VAL A 484 -9.70 -8.84 -10.86
CA VAL A 484 -11.13 -9.10 -10.95
C VAL A 484 -11.72 -9.09 -9.53
N LEU A 485 -12.59 -8.12 -9.26
CA LEU A 485 -13.38 -8.03 -8.04
C LEU A 485 -14.83 -8.42 -8.33
N TYR A 486 -15.37 -9.32 -7.52
CA TYR A 486 -16.76 -9.75 -7.61
C TYR A 486 -17.52 -9.58 -6.29
N PRO A 487 -18.85 -9.43 -6.32
CA PRO A 487 -19.67 -9.33 -5.11
C PRO A 487 -19.45 -10.53 -4.18
N ASP A 488 -19.22 -10.28 -2.89
CA ASP A 488 -19.08 -11.30 -1.85
C ASP A 488 -20.17 -12.37 -1.92
N PHE A 489 -19.72 -13.62 -2.13
CA PHE A 489 -20.59 -14.79 -2.28
C PHE A 489 -20.36 -15.83 -1.18
N ARG A 490 -19.85 -15.39 -0.02
CA ARG A 490 -19.68 -16.25 1.15
C ARG A 490 -21.05 -16.66 1.72
N PRO A 491 -21.23 -17.94 2.08
CA PRO A 491 -22.39 -18.35 2.84
C PRO A 491 -22.28 -17.89 4.31
N SER A 492 -23.42 -17.81 5.00
CA SER A 492 -23.49 -17.33 6.38
C SER A 492 -23.12 -18.39 7.44
N TRP A 493 -22.90 -19.64 7.03
CA TRP A 493 -22.54 -20.73 7.94
C TRP A 493 -21.02 -20.95 7.99
N GLU A 494 -20.55 -21.42 9.14
CA GLU A 494 -19.14 -21.77 9.36
C GLU A 494 -18.81 -23.08 8.63
N ASN A 495 -17.70 -23.08 7.89
CA ASN A 495 -17.17 -24.29 7.27
C ASN A 495 -16.92 -25.36 8.34
N ARG A 496 -17.28 -26.63 8.07
CA ARG A 496 -17.17 -27.76 9.03
C ARG A 496 -15.76 -28.00 9.55
N ASN A 497 -14.74 -27.51 8.86
CA ASN A 497 -13.34 -27.60 9.29
C ASN A 497 -12.88 -26.43 10.18
N GLY A 498 -13.76 -25.47 10.52
CA GLY A 498 -13.38 -24.19 11.13
C GLY A 498 -12.47 -23.35 10.22
N LYS A 499 -12.36 -23.72 8.94
CA LYS A 499 -11.51 -23.06 7.94
C LYS A 499 -12.29 -21.93 7.28
N GLU A 500 -11.66 -20.77 7.17
CA GLU A 500 -12.28 -19.64 6.48
C GLU A 500 -12.54 -19.93 5.00
N TRP A 501 -13.62 -19.33 4.50
CA TRP A 501 -13.94 -19.22 3.09
C TRP A 501 -12.85 -18.47 2.31
N VAL A 502 -12.21 -19.16 1.36
CA VAL A 502 -11.28 -18.61 0.40
C VAL A 502 -12.07 -17.92 -0.70
N THR A 503 -11.88 -16.60 -0.79
CA THR A 503 -12.57 -15.72 -1.74
C THR A 503 -11.63 -14.99 -2.69
N GLY A 504 -10.35 -15.37 -2.71
CA GLY A 504 -9.37 -14.78 -3.61
C GLY A 504 -8.31 -15.78 -4.08
N GLY A 505 -7.41 -15.29 -4.93
CA GLY A 505 -6.27 -16.05 -5.41
C GLY A 505 -5.64 -15.45 -6.67
N MET A 506 -4.71 -16.21 -7.26
CA MET A 506 -3.97 -15.83 -8.44
C MET A 506 -4.35 -16.62 -9.70
N GLY A 507 -4.82 -15.92 -10.72
CA GLY A 507 -5.11 -16.45 -12.04
C GLY A 507 -4.15 -15.95 -13.14
N VAL A 508 -4.50 -16.26 -14.38
CA VAL A 508 -3.91 -15.69 -15.60
C VAL A 508 -5.02 -14.88 -16.28
N ASN A 509 -4.74 -13.64 -16.70
CA ASN A 509 -5.73 -12.85 -17.42
C ASN A 509 -5.83 -13.32 -18.88
N TRP A 510 -6.83 -12.80 -19.60
CA TRP A 510 -7.10 -13.12 -21.00
C TRP A 510 -5.95 -12.77 -21.98
N ASN A 511 -4.96 -12.00 -21.54
CA ASN A 511 -3.76 -11.71 -22.32
C ASN A 511 -2.57 -12.59 -21.93
N GLY A 512 -2.64 -13.37 -20.85
CA GLY A 512 -1.54 -14.20 -20.36
C GLY A 512 -0.81 -13.61 -19.15
N GLY A 513 -1.14 -12.37 -18.76
CA GLY A 513 -0.53 -11.67 -17.65
C GLY A 513 -1.11 -12.02 -16.27
N PRO A 514 -0.59 -11.39 -15.21
CA PRO A 514 -1.07 -11.57 -13.84
C PRO A 514 -2.57 -11.24 -13.70
N MET A 515 -3.34 -12.09 -13.00
CA MET A 515 -4.74 -11.81 -12.65
C MET A 515 -4.98 -12.03 -11.16
N PHE A 516 -5.08 -10.96 -10.40
CA PHE A 516 -5.57 -10.99 -9.02
C PHE A 516 -7.08 -11.25 -9.04
N ILE A 517 -7.55 -12.11 -8.15
CA ILE A 517 -8.96 -12.45 -8.02
C ILE A 517 -9.32 -12.25 -6.55
N SER A 518 -10.37 -11.50 -6.26
CA SER A 518 -10.90 -11.35 -4.90
C SER A 518 -12.40 -11.04 -4.92
N ASP A 519 -13.06 -11.26 -3.80
CA ASP A 519 -14.33 -10.58 -3.57
C ASP A 519 -14.11 -9.06 -3.37
N ASP A 520 -15.15 -8.28 -3.56
CA ASP A 520 -15.16 -6.83 -3.42
C ASP A 520 -15.01 -6.36 -1.97
N LEU A 521 -15.47 -7.16 -1.01
CA LEU A 521 -15.31 -6.89 0.41
C LEU A 521 -13.87 -7.13 0.89
N TRP A 522 -13.03 -7.85 0.15
CA TRP A 522 -11.63 -8.10 0.51
C TRP A 522 -10.84 -6.81 0.71
N VAL A 523 -11.12 -5.81 -0.13
CA VAL A 523 -10.52 -4.47 -0.05
C VAL A 523 -11.35 -3.49 0.76
N VAL A 524 -12.41 -3.92 1.44
CA VAL A 524 -13.30 -3.04 2.24
C VAL A 524 -13.30 -3.46 3.71
N ARG A 525 -13.39 -4.76 3.99
CA ARG A 525 -13.47 -5.33 5.34
C ARG A 525 -12.42 -6.41 5.59
N LYS A 526 -12.06 -6.55 6.86
CA LYS A 526 -11.19 -7.62 7.34
C LYS A 526 -11.84 -8.99 7.11
N PRO A 527 -11.14 -9.95 6.47
CA PRO A 527 -11.57 -11.34 6.48
C PRO A 527 -11.51 -11.91 7.90
N SER A 528 -12.32 -12.92 8.20
CA SER A 528 -12.61 -13.32 9.60
C SER A 528 -11.37 -13.76 10.39
N HIS A 529 -10.40 -14.38 9.72
CA HIS A 529 -9.12 -14.82 10.28
C HIS A 529 -8.16 -13.66 10.58
N LEU A 530 -8.42 -12.47 10.04
CA LEU A 530 -7.61 -11.28 10.24
C LEU A 530 -8.26 -10.28 11.18
N GLY A 531 -9.57 -10.36 11.38
CA GLY A 531 -10.29 -9.56 12.37
C GLY A 531 -11.75 -9.35 12.00
N GLN A 532 -12.35 -8.31 12.60
CA GLN A 532 -13.73 -7.90 12.36
C GLN A 532 -13.78 -6.44 11.92
N GLY A 533 -14.83 -6.08 11.19
CA GLY A 533 -15.11 -4.71 10.76
C GLY A 533 -14.38 -4.30 9.47
N GLU A 534 -14.59 -3.04 9.09
CA GLU A 534 -13.94 -2.44 7.94
C GLU A 534 -12.44 -2.26 8.17
N TRP A 535 -11.67 -2.25 7.08
CA TRP A 535 -10.28 -1.80 7.14
C TRP A 535 -10.24 -0.30 7.39
N THR A 536 -9.43 0.13 8.34
CA THR A 536 -8.92 1.50 8.39
C THR A 536 -7.99 1.77 7.20
N SER A 537 -7.79 3.04 6.85
CA SER A 537 -6.85 3.42 5.78
C SER A 537 -5.45 2.86 6.02
N LEU A 538 -4.96 2.93 7.27
CA LEU A 538 -3.64 2.41 7.65
C LEU A 538 -3.53 0.90 7.44
N GLU A 539 -4.55 0.14 7.84
CA GLU A 539 -4.56 -1.31 7.61
C GLU A 539 -4.60 -1.64 6.12
N ARG A 540 -5.39 -0.90 5.33
CA ARG A 540 -5.48 -1.13 3.88
C ARG A 540 -4.13 -0.88 3.19
N GLN A 541 -3.47 0.22 3.55
CA GLN A 541 -2.14 0.60 3.06
C GLN A 541 -1.05 -0.39 3.46
N ALA A 542 -1.16 -1.03 4.63
CA ALA A 542 -0.18 -2.00 5.10
C ALA A 542 -0.44 -3.43 4.58
N TYR A 543 -1.70 -3.87 4.56
CA TYR A 543 -2.06 -5.27 4.33
C TYR A 543 -2.34 -5.60 2.87
N ILE A 544 -3.02 -4.73 2.11
CA ILE A 544 -3.38 -5.07 0.73
C ILE A 544 -2.14 -5.20 -0.18
N PRO A 545 -1.09 -4.37 -0.06
CA PRO A 545 0.17 -4.60 -0.78
C PRO A 545 0.80 -5.97 -0.47
N GLN A 546 0.71 -6.43 0.79
CA GLN A 546 1.17 -7.76 1.18
C GLN A 546 0.41 -8.85 0.41
N TRP A 547 -0.92 -8.76 0.38
CA TRP A 547 -1.74 -9.73 -0.35
C TRP A 547 -1.44 -9.71 -1.85
N LEU A 548 -1.29 -8.52 -2.45
CA LEU A 548 -0.90 -8.38 -3.86
C LEU A 548 0.48 -8.98 -4.13
N GLN A 549 1.45 -8.77 -3.25
CA GLN A 549 2.77 -9.38 -3.37
C GLN A 549 2.67 -10.91 -3.31
N HIS A 550 1.91 -11.45 -2.36
CA HIS A 550 1.68 -12.89 -2.23
C HIS A 550 1.10 -13.49 -3.52
N GLU A 551 0.01 -12.93 -4.03
CA GLU A 551 -0.60 -13.42 -5.27
C GLU A 551 0.33 -13.22 -6.48
N PHE A 552 1.10 -12.13 -6.52
CA PHE A 552 2.06 -11.89 -7.58
C PHE A 552 3.21 -12.91 -7.56
N MET A 553 3.66 -13.35 -6.39
CA MET A 553 4.69 -14.38 -6.25
C MET A 553 4.23 -15.73 -6.81
N HIS A 554 2.96 -16.12 -6.68
CA HIS A 554 2.42 -17.29 -7.40
C HIS A 554 2.65 -17.19 -8.91
N HIS A 555 2.38 -16.02 -9.50
CA HIS A 555 2.58 -15.84 -10.94
C HIS A 555 4.06 -15.84 -11.32
N LEU A 556 4.92 -15.20 -10.53
CA LEU A 556 6.36 -15.19 -10.78
C LEU A 556 6.94 -16.61 -10.70
N GLN A 557 6.62 -17.36 -9.64
CA GLN A 557 7.26 -18.65 -9.37
C GLN A 557 6.71 -19.79 -10.23
N LEU A 558 5.40 -19.84 -10.49
CA LEU A 558 4.79 -20.92 -11.29
C LEU A 558 4.86 -20.70 -12.79
N ARG A 559 5.06 -19.45 -13.24
CA ARG A 559 4.89 -19.08 -14.65
C ARG A 559 6.06 -18.28 -15.19
N ALA A 560 6.27 -17.06 -14.71
CA ALA A 560 7.19 -16.13 -15.35
C ALA A 560 8.66 -16.52 -15.15
N TYR A 561 9.02 -17.15 -14.03
CA TYR A 561 10.37 -17.53 -13.62
C TYR A 561 10.42 -18.96 -13.07
N LYS A 562 9.65 -19.85 -13.69
CA LYS A 562 9.52 -21.24 -13.27
C LYS A 562 10.85 -21.98 -13.20
N GLU A 563 11.81 -21.61 -14.03
CA GLU A 563 13.17 -22.15 -14.03
C GLU A 563 13.94 -21.86 -12.75
N CYS A 564 13.53 -20.86 -11.95
CA CYS A 564 14.14 -20.59 -10.65
C CYS A 564 13.79 -21.65 -9.60
N GLY A 565 12.81 -22.52 -9.87
CA GLY A 565 12.43 -23.64 -9.00
C GLY A 565 11.90 -23.24 -7.63
N LEU A 566 11.48 -21.98 -7.46
CA LEU A 566 11.00 -21.42 -6.19
C LEU A 566 9.66 -22.02 -5.72
N GLU A 567 8.89 -22.61 -6.63
CA GLU A 567 7.69 -23.37 -6.34
C GLU A 567 7.67 -24.60 -7.24
N GLY A 568 7.25 -25.75 -6.71
CA GLY A 568 7.21 -27.02 -7.44
C GLY A 568 5.86 -27.27 -8.08
N GLU A 569 5.28 -28.45 -7.81
CA GLU A 569 4.02 -28.87 -8.44
C GLU A 569 2.78 -28.56 -7.59
N LYS A 570 2.96 -28.25 -6.30
CA LYS A 570 1.86 -27.88 -5.39
C LYS A 570 1.87 -26.38 -5.19
N ASN A 571 0.68 -25.78 -5.11
CA ASN A 571 0.54 -24.39 -4.75
C ASN A 571 0.96 -24.19 -3.28
N HIS A 572 1.60 -23.06 -3.01
CA HIS A 572 2.05 -22.61 -1.70
C HIS A 572 3.09 -23.52 -1.01
N GLU A 573 3.97 -24.18 -1.78
CA GLU A 573 5.01 -25.04 -1.17
C GLU A 573 5.96 -24.28 -0.25
N TRP A 574 6.15 -22.98 -0.44
CA TRP A 574 6.97 -22.15 0.46
C TRP A 574 6.37 -21.99 1.87
N PHE A 575 5.09 -22.32 2.10
CA PHE A 575 4.56 -22.40 3.46
C PHE A 575 5.11 -23.60 4.23
N ASP A 576 5.54 -24.65 3.53
CA ASP A 576 6.25 -25.76 4.14
C ASP A 576 7.70 -25.36 4.38
N ARG A 577 8.12 -25.23 5.63
CA ARG A 577 9.50 -24.84 5.95
C ARG A 577 10.53 -25.87 5.49
N SER A 578 10.16 -27.14 5.33
CA SER A 578 11.07 -28.12 4.73
C SER A 578 11.34 -27.84 3.25
N TRP A 579 10.48 -27.08 2.56
CA TRP A 579 10.72 -26.62 1.20
C TRP A 579 11.95 -25.72 1.11
N TRP A 580 12.16 -24.89 2.14
CA TRP A 580 13.27 -23.94 2.18
C TRP A 580 14.63 -24.63 2.28
N GLU A 581 14.68 -25.87 2.77
CA GLU A 581 15.92 -26.67 2.85
C GLU A 581 16.54 -26.93 1.47
N LYS A 582 15.76 -26.79 0.39
CA LYS A 582 16.26 -26.84 -1.00
C LYS A 582 17.11 -25.63 -1.38
N PHE A 583 17.06 -24.57 -0.58
CA PHE A 583 17.74 -23.31 -0.79
C PHE A 583 18.64 -23.05 0.42
N PRO A 584 19.82 -23.69 0.50
CA PRO A 584 20.70 -23.56 1.67
C PRO A 584 21.25 -22.13 1.85
N ASP A 585 21.14 -21.30 0.81
CA ASP A 585 21.44 -19.88 0.86
C ASP A 585 20.29 -19.05 1.44
N PHE A 586 19.14 -19.63 1.79
CA PHE A 586 18.04 -18.91 2.41
C PHE A 586 18.22 -18.76 3.92
N GLU A 587 18.14 -17.53 4.42
CA GLU A 587 18.39 -17.19 5.83
C GLU A 587 17.11 -16.78 6.57
N GLY A 588 16.08 -16.38 5.84
CA GLY A 588 14.86 -15.77 6.33
C GLY A 588 13.94 -16.67 7.16
N GLY A 589 13.18 -16.03 8.04
CA GLY A 589 12.29 -16.69 8.97
C GLY A 589 10.80 -16.64 8.62
N ASN A 590 10.38 -15.85 7.63
CA ASN A 590 8.97 -15.74 7.26
C ASN A 590 8.78 -15.60 5.74
N GLU A 591 7.55 -15.83 5.27
CA GLU A 591 7.16 -15.71 3.87
C GLU A 591 7.67 -14.43 3.13
N PRO A 592 7.64 -13.20 3.67
CA PRO A 592 8.21 -12.04 2.97
C PRO A 592 9.74 -12.09 2.85
N ASP A 593 10.43 -12.82 3.74
CA ASP A 593 11.86 -13.09 3.58
C ASP A 593 12.09 -14.09 2.44
N TYR A 594 11.22 -15.10 2.28
CA TYR A 594 11.23 -15.98 1.11
C TYR A 594 11.08 -15.19 -0.19
N TYR A 595 10.14 -14.23 -0.20
CA TYR A 595 9.89 -13.39 -1.36
C TYR A 595 11.09 -12.52 -1.68
N HIS A 596 11.67 -11.88 -0.67
CA HIS A 596 12.91 -11.12 -0.80
C HIS A 596 14.03 -12.01 -1.37
N GLU A 597 14.32 -13.14 -0.75
CA GLU A 597 15.45 -13.96 -1.14
C GLU A 597 15.25 -14.63 -2.49
N GLY A 598 14.04 -15.09 -2.80
CA GLY A 598 13.66 -15.57 -4.13
C GLY A 598 13.79 -14.49 -5.19
N MET A 599 13.35 -13.26 -4.88
CA MET A 599 13.46 -12.13 -5.79
C MET A 599 14.92 -11.76 -6.08
N PHE A 600 15.73 -11.56 -5.04
CA PHE A 600 17.07 -11.00 -5.16
C PHE A 600 18.16 -12.05 -5.43
N LYS A 601 18.01 -13.30 -4.97
CA LYS A 601 19.00 -14.36 -5.20
C LYS A 601 18.73 -15.16 -6.48
N ARG A 602 17.49 -15.18 -6.98
CA ARG A 602 17.10 -15.96 -8.18
C ARG A 602 16.46 -15.10 -9.27
N ILE A 603 15.27 -14.54 -9.05
CA ILE A 603 14.46 -13.91 -10.12
C ILE A 603 15.19 -12.76 -10.82
N ARG A 604 15.74 -11.80 -10.07
CA ARG A 604 16.50 -10.66 -10.65
C ARG A 604 17.83 -11.06 -11.29
N LYS A 605 18.33 -12.26 -10.98
CA LYS A 605 19.56 -12.82 -11.55
C LYS A 605 19.27 -13.80 -12.68
N ALA A 606 18.01 -14.08 -13.00
CA ALA A 606 17.64 -15.01 -14.04
C ALA A 606 18.08 -14.47 -15.41
N GLU A 607 18.71 -15.34 -16.20
CA GLU A 607 19.11 -15.00 -17.56
C GLU A 607 17.91 -14.98 -18.53
N GLY A 608 18.06 -14.30 -19.65
CA GLY A 608 17.05 -14.26 -20.72
C GLY A 608 16.19 -13.01 -20.72
N GLU A 609 14.88 -13.17 -20.95
CA GLU A 609 13.94 -12.06 -21.10
C GLU A 609 13.86 -11.23 -19.79
N PRO A 610 13.97 -9.88 -19.84
CA PRO A 610 13.74 -9.03 -18.67
C PRO A 610 12.32 -9.16 -18.12
N MET A 611 12.14 -8.77 -16.86
CA MET A 611 10.87 -8.91 -16.14
C MET A 611 9.68 -8.30 -16.87
N TRP A 612 9.81 -7.10 -17.43
CA TRP A 612 8.72 -6.46 -18.15
C TRP A 612 8.26 -7.31 -19.34
N GLN A 613 9.18 -7.92 -20.10
CA GLN A 613 8.80 -8.82 -21.20
C GLN A 613 8.08 -10.05 -20.67
N ARG A 614 8.58 -10.67 -19.60
CA ARG A 614 8.00 -11.87 -18.99
C ARG A 614 6.64 -11.62 -18.33
N LEU A 615 6.29 -10.37 -18.05
CA LEU A 615 5.00 -9.98 -17.46
C LEU A 615 4.04 -9.35 -18.47
N THR A 616 4.53 -8.94 -19.64
CA THR A 616 3.70 -8.52 -20.77
C THR A 616 3.43 -9.68 -21.71
N TYR A 617 2.17 -10.08 -21.78
CA TYR A 617 1.71 -11.10 -22.72
C TYR A 617 0.76 -10.54 -23.77
N GLY A 618 0.25 -9.32 -23.56
CA GLY A 618 -0.55 -8.57 -24.54
C GLY A 618 0.32 -7.93 -25.61
N ASN A 619 -0.02 -8.16 -26.88
CA ASN A 619 0.44 -7.31 -27.97
C ASN A 619 -0.54 -6.15 -28.16
N PRO A 620 -0.08 -4.99 -28.66
CA PRO A 620 -0.99 -3.98 -29.17
C PRO A 620 -1.97 -4.61 -30.19
N PRO A 621 -3.21 -4.10 -30.28
CA PRO A 621 -4.22 -4.63 -31.19
C PRO A 621 -3.65 -4.73 -32.61
N LEU A 622 -3.61 -5.95 -33.16
CA LEU A 622 -3.13 -6.17 -34.52
C LEU A 622 -4.28 -5.93 -35.50
N THR A 623 -4.00 -5.23 -36.59
CA THR A 623 -4.94 -5.14 -37.72
C THR A 623 -4.98 -6.47 -38.48
N ALA A 624 -6.04 -6.69 -39.25
CA ALA A 624 -6.11 -7.86 -40.14
C ALA A 624 -4.89 -7.94 -41.07
N SER A 625 -4.43 -6.80 -41.59
CA SER A 625 -3.25 -6.72 -42.45
C SER A 625 -1.96 -7.07 -41.73
N ALA A 626 -1.80 -6.65 -40.47
CA ALA A 626 -0.62 -7.00 -39.67
C ALA A 626 -0.57 -8.51 -39.37
N LEU A 627 -1.72 -9.11 -38.99
CA LEU A 627 -1.80 -10.55 -38.79
C LEU A 627 -1.50 -11.32 -40.09
N LYS A 628 -2.08 -10.89 -41.23
CA LYS A 628 -1.80 -11.51 -42.53
C LYS A 628 -0.31 -11.49 -42.84
N SER A 629 0.34 -10.34 -42.67
CA SER A 629 1.78 -10.19 -42.92
C SER A 629 2.62 -11.11 -42.03
N LEU A 630 2.26 -11.27 -40.75
CA LEU A 630 2.94 -12.20 -39.84
C LEU A 630 2.75 -13.67 -40.26
N ILE A 631 1.55 -14.05 -40.70
CA ILE A 631 1.25 -15.42 -41.16
C ILE A 631 1.99 -15.72 -42.47
N GLU A 632 1.93 -14.82 -43.45
CA GLU A 632 2.62 -14.92 -44.74
C GLU A 632 4.14 -14.97 -44.56
N GLY A 633 4.68 -14.17 -43.64
CA GLY A 633 6.09 -14.16 -43.28
C GLY A 633 6.54 -15.40 -42.50
N GLY A 634 5.64 -16.35 -42.22
CA GLY A 634 5.95 -17.57 -41.47
C GLY A 634 6.27 -17.31 -39.99
N ALA A 635 5.93 -16.13 -39.46
CA ALA A 635 6.27 -15.76 -38.09
C ALA A 635 5.65 -16.72 -37.06
N PHE A 636 4.47 -17.27 -37.37
CA PHE A 636 3.79 -18.29 -36.56
C PHE A 636 4.25 -19.72 -36.82
N ALA A 637 4.86 -20.01 -37.96
CA ALA A 637 5.20 -21.39 -38.30
C ALA A 637 6.30 -21.92 -37.36
N GLY A 638 6.09 -23.10 -36.76
CA GLY A 638 7.08 -23.72 -35.88
C GLY A 638 6.50 -24.61 -34.80
N TYR A 639 7.37 -25.04 -33.88
CA TYR A 639 7.02 -25.87 -32.73
C TYR A 639 6.77 -25.01 -31.49
N TYR A 640 5.82 -25.45 -30.69
CA TYR A 640 5.33 -24.75 -29.53
C TYR A 640 5.10 -25.73 -28.39
N GLU A 641 5.42 -25.32 -27.18
CA GLU A 641 5.23 -26.13 -25.97
C GLU A 641 4.52 -25.32 -24.89
N ALA A 642 3.46 -25.89 -24.32
CA ALA A 642 2.82 -25.40 -23.11
C ALA A 642 3.29 -26.21 -21.89
N TYR A 643 3.59 -25.49 -20.82
CA TYR A 643 4.00 -26.07 -19.54
C TYR A 643 2.87 -25.82 -18.52
N ILE A 644 2.24 -26.89 -18.04
CA ILE A 644 1.20 -26.81 -16.99
C ILE A 644 1.69 -27.55 -15.76
N GLY A 645 1.73 -26.88 -14.61
CA GLY A 645 2.22 -27.48 -13.37
C GLY A 645 3.65 -28.00 -13.53
N CYS A 646 4.52 -27.16 -14.08
CA CYS A 646 5.93 -27.44 -14.24
C CYS A 646 6.39 -28.47 -15.28
N LYS A 647 5.48 -29.15 -15.98
CA LYS A 647 5.81 -30.12 -17.04
C LYS A 647 4.92 -29.97 -18.26
N ILE A 648 5.37 -30.52 -19.38
CA ILE A 648 4.49 -30.80 -20.51
C ILE A 648 3.61 -31.96 -20.03
N GLN A 649 2.33 -31.69 -19.73
CA GLN A 649 1.49 -32.69 -19.07
C GLN A 649 1.21 -33.91 -19.95
N ASN A 650 1.11 -33.70 -21.26
CA ASN A 650 0.80 -34.74 -22.23
C ASN A 650 1.04 -34.20 -23.67
N ASP A 651 0.83 -35.07 -24.65
CA ASP A 651 1.03 -34.76 -26.07
C ASP A 651 0.06 -33.71 -26.65
N TRP A 652 -0.94 -33.24 -25.90
CA TRP A 652 -1.78 -32.10 -26.34
C TRP A 652 -1.04 -30.77 -26.23
N HIS A 653 -0.04 -30.68 -25.36
CA HIS A 653 0.71 -29.45 -25.05
C HIS A 653 1.95 -29.25 -25.92
N ARG A 654 2.20 -30.17 -26.86
CA ARG A 654 3.24 -30.06 -27.90
C ARG A 654 2.55 -29.82 -29.22
N VAL A 655 2.77 -28.65 -29.81
CA VAL A 655 1.99 -28.13 -30.93
C VAL A 655 2.90 -27.68 -32.05
N THR A 656 2.52 -28.00 -33.28
CA THR A 656 3.08 -27.41 -34.48
C THR A 656 2.04 -26.47 -35.07
N LEU A 657 2.44 -25.23 -35.34
CA LEU A 657 1.66 -24.30 -36.15
C LEU A 657 2.21 -24.29 -37.57
N GLU A 658 1.33 -24.44 -38.55
CA GLU A 658 1.65 -24.45 -39.97
C GLU A 658 0.84 -23.35 -40.69
N THR A 659 1.50 -22.55 -41.52
CA THR A 659 0.80 -21.59 -42.39
C THR A 659 0.13 -22.33 -43.54
N VAL A 660 -1.19 -22.13 -43.72
CA VAL A 660 -1.97 -22.71 -44.82
C VAL A 660 -2.20 -21.67 -45.92
N SER A 661 -2.56 -20.44 -45.54
CA SER A 661 -2.67 -19.27 -46.40
C SER A 661 -2.40 -17.99 -45.59
N SER A 662 -2.49 -16.82 -46.20
CA SER A 662 -2.29 -15.55 -45.51
C SER A 662 -3.29 -15.25 -44.39
N SER A 663 -4.45 -15.90 -44.39
CA SER A 663 -5.49 -15.73 -43.36
C SER A 663 -5.83 -17.01 -42.61
N GLU A 664 -5.06 -18.09 -42.83
CA GLU A 664 -5.34 -19.40 -42.26
C GLU A 664 -4.07 -20.12 -41.82
N MET A 665 -4.11 -20.67 -40.61
CA MET A 665 -3.09 -21.57 -40.08
C MET A 665 -3.72 -22.86 -39.59
N LYS A 666 -2.89 -23.87 -39.44
CA LYS A 666 -3.25 -25.15 -38.85
C LYS A 666 -2.49 -25.35 -37.55
N TRP A 667 -3.24 -25.59 -36.49
CA TRP A 667 -2.72 -26.10 -35.22
C TRP A 667 -2.69 -27.62 -35.29
N LYS A 668 -1.58 -28.26 -34.95
CA LYS A 668 -1.50 -29.72 -34.84
C LYS A 668 -0.78 -30.10 -33.55
N ASN A 669 -1.42 -30.86 -32.67
CA ASN A 669 -0.76 -31.34 -31.47
C ASN A 669 -0.12 -32.73 -31.68
N LYS A 670 0.80 -33.12 -30.77
CA LYS A 670 1.47 -34.42 -30.82
C LYS A 670 0.51 -35.59 -30.55
N ALA A 671 -0.64 -35.34 -29.91
CA ALA A 671 -1.72 -36.31 -29.76
C ALA A 671 -2.48 -36.62 -31.07
N GLY A 672 -2.11 -35.98 -32.19
CA GLY A 672 -2.65 -36.26 -33.52
C GLY A 672 -3.85 -35.41 -33.92
N MET A 673 -4.31 -34.51 -33.06
CA MET A 673 -5.43 -33.62 -33.35
C MET A 673 -4.96 -32.39 -34.13
N ALA A 674 -5.79 -31.93 -35.06
CA ALA A 674 -5.54 -30.72 -35.83
C ALA A 674 -6.76 -29.79 -35.82
N TRP A 675 -6.51 -28.49 -35.69
CA TRP A 675 -7.52 -27.45 -35.65
C TRP A 675 -7.20 -26.34 -36.64
N LYS A 676 -8.25 -25.70 -37.15
CA LYS A 676 -8.13 -24.57 -38.08
C LYS A 676 -8.06 -23.27 -37.28
N ILE A 677 -7.12 -22.39 -37.65
CA ILE A 677 -7.01 -21.03 -37.11
C ILE A 677 -7.30 -20.05 -38.25
N THR A 678 -8.22 -19.11 -38.03
CA THR A 678 -8.57 -18.06 -39.01
C THR A 678 -8.43 -16.66 -38.45
N ILE A 679 -8.23 -15.66 -39.31
CA ILE A 679 -8.31 -14.26 -38.92
C ILE A 679 -9.78 -13.82 -38.93
N THR A 680 -10.28 -13.29 -37.82
CA THR A 680 -11.59 -12.62 -37.74
C THR A 680 -11.37 -11.12 -37.51
N GLN A 681 -11.90 -10.28 -38.39
CA GLN A 681 -11.74 -8.83 -38.31
C GLN A 681 -12.98 -8.19 -37.66
N SER A 682 -12.76 -7.19 -36.80
CA SER A 682 -13.83 -6.36 -36.26
C SER A 682 -14.24 -5.31 -37.29
N GLU A 683 -15.53 -5.24 -37.58
CA GLU A 683 -16.12 -4.28 -38.53
C GLU A 683 -15.96 -2.81 -38.10
N LYS A 684 -15.79 -2.54 -36.79
CA LYS A 684 -15.82 -1.17 -36.25
C LYS A 684 -14.46 -0.46 -36.25
N ASN A 685 -13.34 -1.18 -36.18
CA ASN A 685 -12.03 -0.57 -35.98
C ASN A 685 -10.88 -1.23 -36.77
N GLY A 686 -11.17 -2.23 -37.62
CA GLY A 686 -10.17 -2.87 -38.47
C GLY A 686 -9.18 -3.79 -37.75
N GLU A 687 -9.26 -3.89 -36.43
CA GLU A 687 -8.52 -4.84 -35.60
C GLU A 687 -8.97 -6.28 -35.91
N ALA A 688 -8.07 -7.24 -35.68
CA ALA A 688 -8.36 -8.63 -35.94
C ALA A 688 -7.82 -9.57 -34.86
N GLU A 689 -8.47 -10.71 -34.73
CA GLU A 689 -8.16 -11.77 -33.77
C GLU A 689 -7.93 -13.09 -34.52
N LEU A 690 -7.09 -13.97 -33.95
CA LEU A 690 -6.93 -15.32 -34.45
C LEU A 690 -7.95 -16.22 -33.76
N MET A 691 -8.83 -16.86 -34.52
CA MET A 691 -9.87 -17.75 -34.01
C MET A 691 -9.51 -19.19 -34.31
N CYS A 692 -9.29 -19.98 -33.26
CA CYS A 692 -9.04 -21.41 -33.34
C CYS A 692 -10.33 -22.20 -33.19
N HIS A 693 -10.70 -22.95 -34.22
CA HIS A 693 -11.87 -23.83 -34.24
C HIS A 693 -11.46 -25.23 -33.76
N SER A 694 -11.51 -25.43 -32.44
CA SER A 694 -11.07 -26.66 -31.78
C SER A 694 -12.24 -27.58 -31.42
N SER A 695 -11.92 -28.79 -30.95
CA SER A 695 -12.91 -29.69 -30.32
C SER A 695 -13.53 -29.13 -29.04
N TYR A 696 -12.94 -28.09 -28.45
CA TYR A 696 -13.46 -27.36 -27.29
C TYR A 696 -14.33 -26.16 -27.68
N GLY A 697 -14.67 -26.01 -28.95
CA GLY A 697 -15.32 -24.82 -29.50
C GLY A 697 -14.33 -23.82 -30.11
N THR A 698 -14.82 -22.63 -30.43
CA THR A 698 -14.02 -21.55 -31.02
C THR A 698 -13.38 -20.69 -29.93
N HIS A 699 -12.05 -20.57 -29.96
CA HIS A 699 -11.27 -19.81 -28.96
C HIS A 699 -10.37 -18.79 -29.64
N ILE A 700 -10.14 -17.67 -28.97
CA ILE A 700 -9.15 -16.69 -29.42
C ILE A 700 -7.73 -17.24 -29.14
N ILE A 701 -6.84 -17.08 -30.12
CA ILE A 701 -5.40 -17.23 -29.97
C ILE A 701 -4.78 -15.84 -29.93
N THR A 702 -4.04 -15.55 -28.87
CA THR A 702 -3.31 -14.29 -28.74
C THR A 702 -1.83 -14.55 -29.05
N PRO A 703 -1.26 -14.01 -30.14
CA PRO A 703 0.19 -14.09 -30.34
C PRO A 703 0.90 -13.33 -29.22
N ARG A 704 2.12 -13.74 -28.89
CA ARG A 704 3.11 -12.93 -28.18
C ARG A 704 4.19 -12.57 -29.19
N LEU A 705 4.42 -11.27 -29.39
CA LEU A 705 5.44 -10.78 -30.30
C LEU A 705 6.69 -10.41 -29.49
N ASP A 706 7.83 -10.41 -30.16
CA ASP A 706 9.03 -9.77 -29.64
C ASP A 706 8.91 -8.23 -29.68
N ASP A 707 9.90 -7.54 -29.13
CA ASP A 707 9.93 -6.07 -29.05
C ASP A 707 9.86 -5.38 -30.42
N THR A 708 10.22 -6.09 -31.49
CA THR A 708 10.14 -5.56 -32.85
C THR A 708 8.72 -5.60 -33.41
N GLY A 709 7.83 -6.38 -32.78
CA GLY A 709 6.48 -6.66 -33.29
C GLY A 709 6.48 -7.54 -34.55
N ARG A 710 7.62 -8.11 -34.95
CA ARG A 710 7.77 -8.87 -36.21
C ARG A 710 7.93 -10.37 -36.00
N LYS A 711 8.34 -10.83 -34.82
CA LYS A 711 8.54 -12.25 -34.53
C LYS A 711 7.55 -12.72 -33.48
N VAL A 712 6.91 -13.86 -33.73
CA VAL A 712 6.07 -14.52 -32.72
C VAL A 712 6.95 -15.38 -31.82
N THR A 713 6.97 -15.08 -30.53
CA THR A 713 7.73 -15.80 -29.49
C THR A 713 6.89 -16.85 -28.76
N GLY A 714 5.57 -16.78 -28.89
CA GLY A 714 4.63 -17.76 -28.36
C GLY A 714 3.19 -17.42 -28.73
N VAL A 715 2.25 -18.25 -28.31
CA VAL A 715 0.81 -18.02 -28.45
C VAL A 715 0.08 -18.39 -27.17
N LEU A 716 -0.93 -17.63 -26.79
CA LEU A 716 -1.83 -17.97 -25.70
C LEU A 716 -3.07 -18.66 -26.28
N PHE A 717 -3.41 -19.84 -25.74
CA PHE A 717 -4.62 -20.58 -26.09
C PHE A 717 -5.25 -21.13 -24.81
N ARG A 718 -6.53 -20.82 -24.55
CA ARG A 718 -7.27 -21.25 -23.33
C ARG A 718 -6.50 -20.98 -22.02
N ASN A 719 -5.90 -19.80 -21.89
CA ASN A 719 -5.09 -19.37 -20.74
C ASN A 719 -3.77 -20.15 -20.53
N GLU A 720 -3.38 -20.98 -21.48
CA GLU A 720 -2.07 -21.64 -21.50
C GLU A 720 -1.16 -20.94 -22.50
N PHE A 721 0.03 -20.59 -22.04
CA PHE A 721 1.05 -20.00 -22.91
C PHE A 721 1.87 -21.12 -23.56
N TYR A 722 1.77 -21.19 -24.88
CA TYR A 722 2.54 -22.06 -25.74
C TYR A 722 3.77 -21.28 -26.21
N LYS A 723 4.94 -21.55 -25.61
CA LYS A 723 6.20 -20.90 -25.99
C LYS A 723 6.68 -21.48 -27.31
N LYS A 724 7.06 -20.63 -28.26
CA LYS A 724 7.70 -21.07 -29.50
C LYS A 724 9.08 -21.61 -29.17
N VAL A 725 9.31 -22.89 -29.43
CA VAL A 725 10.60 -23.53 -29.25
C VAL A 725 11.35 -23.57 -30.58
N GLY A 726 12.63 -23.19 -30.54
CA GLY A 726 13.49 -23.42 -31.70
C GLY A 726 13.56 -24.92 -31.98
N VAL A 727 13.71 -25.32 -33.24
CA VAL A 727 13.93 -26.73 -33.60
C VAL A 727 15.18 -27.18 -32.86
N ASN A 728 15.01 -27.99 -31.82
CA ASN A 728 16.13 -28.48 -31.04
C ASN A 728 16.81 -29.55 -31.88
N LEU A 729 18.11 -29.39 -32.16
CA LEU A 729 18.89 -30.35 -32.97
C LEU A 729 18.83 -31.79 -32.42
N LYS A 730 18.47 -31.97 -31.13
CA LYS A 730 18.21 -33.27 -30.51
C LYS A 730 16.95 -33.99 -31.04
N ASP A 731 15.89 -33.27 -31.40
CA ASP A 731 14.70 -33.88 -32.00
C ASP A 731 14.97 -34.32 -33.45
N PHE A 732 15.93 -33.69 -34.12
CA PHE A 732 16.47 -34.16 -35.40
C PHE A 732 17.22 -35.49 -35.25
N ALA A 733 17.85 -35.76 -34.10
CA ALA A 733 18.54 -37.03 -33.87
C ALA A 733 17.56 -38.20 -33.70
N GLU A 734 16.40 -38.00 -33.07
CA GLU A 734 15.35 -39.04 -32.98
C GLU A 734 14.67 -39.28 -34.35
N LEU A 735 14.46 -38.23 -35.14
CA LEU A 735 14.00 -38.35 -36.53
C LEU A 735 15.05 -38.98 -37.47
N ALA A 736 16.34 -38.69 -37.26
CA ALA A 736 17.43 -39.29 -38.01
C ALA A 736 17.64 -40.77 -37.63
N LEU A 737 17.42 -41.16 -36.37
CA LEU A 737 17.40 -42.55 -35.92
C LEU A 737 16.23 -43.34 -36.52
N ALA A 738 15.05 -42.71 -36.65
CA ALA A 738 13.92 -43.30 -37.36
C ALA A 738 14.16 -43.46 -38.87
N PHE A 739 14.87 -42.50 -39.51
CA PHE A 739 15.29 -42.59 -40.90
C PHE A 739 16.42 -43.62 -41.13
N SER A 740 17.34 -43.76 -40.18
CA SER A 740 18.39 -44.79 -40.19
C SER A 740 17.81 -46.20 -40.15
N PHE A 741 16.67 -46.40 -39.47
CA PHE A 741 15.99 -47.69 -39.42
C PHE A 741 15.28 -48.03 -40.74
N PHE A 742 14.85 -47.02 -41.51
CA PHE A 742 14.21 -47.22 -42.82
C PHE A 742 15.22 -47.51 -43.95
N ILE A 743 16.48 -47.07 -43.82
CA ILE A 743 17.53 -47.33 -44.82
C ILE A 743 18.24 -48.67 -44.59
N GLN A 744 18.03 -49.35 -43.45
CA GLN A 744 18.53 -50.72 -43.23
C GLN A 744 17.52 -51.83 -43.59
N VAL A 745 16.31 -51.49 -44.04
CA VAL A 745 15.24 -52.43 -44.42
C VAL A 745 14.87 -52.35 -45.92
N PHE A 746 15.63 -51.58 -46.69
CA PHE A 746 15.67 -51.62 -48.16
C PHE A 746 17.12 -51.76 -48.61
#